data_AF-A0A7W7DLF4-F1
#
_entry.id   AF-A0A7W7DLF4-F1
#
_cell.length_a   1.000
_cell.length_b   1.000
_cell.length_c   1.000
_cell.angle_alpha   90.00
_cell.angle_beta   90.00
_cell.angle_gamma   90.00
#
_symmetry.space_group_name_H-M   'P 1'
#
loop_
_entity.id
_entity.type
_entity.pdbx_description
1 polymer ?
#
loop_
_entity_poly.entity_id
_entity_poly.type
_entity_poly.pdbx_seq_one_letter_code
_entity_poly.pdbx_strand_id
1 'polypeptide(L)'
;MRPRRRTTALLSVAALTSGLLLTAPQPASAANLIKNPGFETAGADGMPYCWEKSGWGDNDFTFTTTADAHTGAKAMKVELTRRVEGDRKALITESAACAPVVTPGKQYDLGLWYKTTTPDAAITLFRHDTTAGWQYWTDLKTLDLAGNWTEATVRTPEVPAGTDRMSWGVSVYGTGSATTDDYTMDQVPDPVLPPECTGTADQCANGKWDVLPTQNPVRSMHSVVLNNGKVLLIAGSGNDESMFEAGTFTSAVYDPANGSYKIIPTPKDMFCAGHVQLQDGRVLVMSGNKAYPVPGGHGYEGYKDSYIFDPETETYSKTNDMNDGHWYPSATILGNGDVISFGGLREDSTGSVTAELFSEAEQQWQPLWKVNQTWSYWGLYPSMILMQDGRLFYSGSHVFGNNIPGTGSAIYDYGANTTTQVPGLRDKDERDQSASVLLPPAQDQKVLTLGGGNIDSNPDANRLTDIIDLKQPNPAYVAGPPIPQGTVDLGNGPVPQTGNQGKMYVSAVLMPDGKVLETGGALHNRADPVYETSIFDPESETFDPVAVDPEARGYHSSAFLLPDGRVMTTGDNPGNGSWNQDVSVYSPPYLFKGPRPRITSVIDTEWNYGDTQRITVDRPIAKAELIRPAAVTHSSDPNQRFVDLPLSVDGDNVDLNVTSNPNLAPPGWYMLFAVDADGVPSVAKWVHLQGPQALKATDASAHVHDFADEPTGKVVKPGKKRTSQKVSPTISGCDRHYGSINVCVPTDFPAEVKKTTAARCEWLRTNDYGRLKVNGKDDPLGLDRSRDGIACGKKDLIRR
;
A
#
# COMPACT_ATOMS: atom_id res chain seq x y z
N MET A 1 58.69 22.95 37.26
CA MET A 1 59.20 21.69 36.68
C MET A 1 58.39 21.37 35.44
N ARG A 2 59.03 21.10 34.30
CA ARG A 2 58.38 20.57 33.09
C ARG A 2 57.71 19.22 33.40
N PRO A 3 56.60 18.90 32.73
CA PRO A 3 56.43 17.57 32.19
C PRO A 3 56.28 17.57 30.68
N ARG A 4 56.71 16.45 30.11
CA ARG A 4 56.87 16.14 28.70
C ARG A 4 55.54 15.73 28.05
N ARG A 5 55.46 16.05 26.75
CA ARG A 5 54.52 15.62 25.71
C ARG A 5 54.24 14.12 25.72
N ARG A 6 53.01 13.75 25.32
CA ARG A 6 52.75 12.83 24.19
C ARG A 6 51.40 13.17 23.53
N THR A 7 51.44 13.04 22.22
CA THR A 7 50.54 13.47 21.15
C THR A 7 49.31 12.59 20.99
N THR A 8 48.14 13.21 20.80
CA THR A 8 46.95 12.60 20.20
C THR A 8 46.55 13.44 19.00
N ALA A 9 46.50 12.82 17.82
CA ALA A 9 46.06 13.46 16.59
C ALA A 9 44.54 13.67 16.65
N LEU A 10 44.09 14.92 16.50
CA LEU A 10 42.71 15.26 16.16
C LEU A 10 42.53 15.08 14.65
N LEU A 11 41.67 14.15 14.27
CA LEU A 11 41.01 14.15 12.96
C LEU A 11 39.64 14.83 13.17
N SER A 12 39.56 16.07 12.72
CA SER A 12 38.34 16.86 12.60
C SER A 12 37.47 16.31 11.46
N VAL A 13 36.34 15.70 11.79
CA VAL A 13 35.24 15.44 10.86
C VAL A 13 34.32 16.66 10.93
N ALA A 14 34.39 17.52 9.92
CA ALA A 14 33.43 18.60 9.73
C ALA A 14 32.12 17.99 9.21
N ALA A 15 31.04 18.35 9.89
CA ALA A 15 29.67 17.91 9.63
C ALA A 15 29.19 18.31 8.23
N LEU A 16 28.63 17.35 7.49
CA LEU A 16 27.73 17.58 6.37
C LEU A 16 26.31 17.64 6.92
N THR A 17 25.84 18.85 7.23
CA THR A 17 24.41 19.14 7.39
C THR A 17 23.81 19.36 6.00
N SER A 18 23.34 18.29 5.36
CA SER A 18 22.41 18.40 4.24
C SER A 18 21.00 18.42 4.84
N GLY A 19 20.38 19.60 4.85
CA GLY A 19 18.98 19.75 5.22
C GLY A 19 18.11 19.02 4.20
N LEU A 20 17.34 18.04 4.67
CA LEU A 20 16.14 17.58 3.99
C LEU A 20 15.15 18.75 4.01
N LEU A 21 14.95 19.39 2.87
CA LEU A 21 13.78 20.22 2.62
C LEU A 21 12.57 19.29 2.56
N LEU A 22 11.64 19.52 3.48
CA LEU A 22 10.29 18.97 3.49
C LEU A 22 9.62 19.29 2.15
N THR A 23 9.46 18.29 1.28
CA THR A 23 8.55 18.39 0.14
C THR A 23 7.14 18.17 0.67
N ALA A 24 6.34 19.24 0.67
CA ALA A 24 4.89 19.13 0.84
C ALA A 24 4.32 18.11 -0.18
N PRO A 25 3.16 17.49 0.10
CA PRO A 25 2.50 16.59 -0.83
C PRO A 25 2.28 17.36 -2.14
N GLN A 26 2.98 16.95 -3.21
CA GLN A 26 2.60 17.41 -4.53
C GLN A 26 1.33 16.64 -4.89
N PRO A 27 0.22 17.33 -5.22
CA PRO A 27 -0.88 16.65 -5.91
C PRO A 27 -0.29 15.93 -7.12
N ALA A 28 -0.85 14.76 -7.48
CA ALA A 28 -0.46 14.01 -8.66
C ALA A 28 -0.16 15.01 -9.79
N SER A 29 1.11 15.10 -10.21
CA SER A 29 1.56 16.14 -11.13
C SER A 29 0.58 16.13 -12.30
N ALA A 30 -0.11 17.24 -12.49
CA ALA A 30 -0.95 17.43 -13.66
C ALA A 30 -0.09 17.05 -14.88
N ALA A 31 -0.70 16.35 -15.84
CA ALA A 31 0.03 16.03 -17.07
C ALA A 31 0.47 17.35 -17.71
N ASN A 32 1.79 17.54 -17.85
CA ASN A 32 2.37 18.74 -18.45
C ASN A 32 1.63 19.07 -19.76
N LEU A 33 1.05 20.26 -19.83
CA LEU A 33 0.19 20.65 -20.95
C LEU A 33 0.99 20.92 -22.24
N ILE A 34 2.33 21.01 -22.15
CA ILE A 34 3.21 21.31 -23.29
C ILE A 34 3.51 20.06 -24.11
N LYS A 35 3.31 20.15 -25.43
CA LYS A 35 3.70 19.11 -26.37
C LYS A 35 5.16 19.28 -26.79
N ASN A 36 5.88 18.16 -26.85
CA ASN A 36 7.30 18.13 -27.24
C ASN A 36 8.16 19.15 -26.45
N PRO A 37 8.11 19.14 -25.10
CA PRO A 37 8.68 20.19 -24.26
C PRO A 37 10.22 20.27 -24.33
N GLY A 38 10.89 19.16 -24.66
CA GLY A 38 12.34 19.08 -24.87
C GLY A 38 12.75 19.04 -26.36
N PHE A 39 11.90 19.50 -27.28
CA PHE A 39 12.26 19.66 -28.70
C PHE A 39 12.70 18.38 -29.47
N GLU A 40 12.46 17.19 -28.91
CA GLU A 40 12.97 15.92 -29.42
C GLU A 40 12.40 15.54 -30.80
N THR A 41 11.12 15.83 -31.00
CA THR A 41 10.39 15.50 -32.23
C THR A 41 10.60 16.59 -33.27
N ALA A 42 11.04 16.22 -34.48
CA ALA A 42 11.19 17.16 -35.59
C ALA A 42 9.83 17.61 -36.14
N GLY A 43 9.70 18.88 -36.50
CA GLY A 43 8.51 19.48 -37.10
C GLY A 43 8.77 20.03 -38.51
N ALA A 44 8.02 21.06 -38.88
CA ALA A 44 8.14 21.73 -40.17
C ALA A 44 9.11 22.93 -40.11
N ASP A 45 9.59 23.39 -41.28
CA ASP A 45 10.38 24.63 -41.44
C ASP A 45 11.64 24.75 -40.55
N GLY A 46 12.23 23.60 -40.25
CA GLY A 46 13.43 23.49 -39.42
C GLY A 46 13.17 23.80 -37.94
N MET A 47 11.92 23.72 -37.48
CA MET A 47 11.55 23.78 -36.07
C MET A 47 11.09 22.40 -35.56
N PRO A 48 11.21 22.15 -34.24
CA PRO A 48 10.60 20.99 -33.59
C PRO A 48 9.07 20.99 -33.68
N TYR A 49 8.45 19.81 -33.58
CA TYR A 49 7.00 19.65 -33.60
C TYR A 49 6.34 20.49 -32.50
N CYS A 50 5.30 21.25 -32.85
CA CYS A 50 4.60 22.21 -31.98
C CYS A 50 5.41 23.43 -31.52
N TRP A 51 6.51 23.75 -32.21
CA TRP A 51 7.29 24.96 -32.00
C TRP A 51 7.43 25.75 -33.29
N GLU A 52 7.43 27.07 -33.19
CA GLU A 52 7.57 27.97 -34.34
C GLU A 52 8.53 29.14 -34.07
N LYS A 53 9.06 29.68 -35.16
CA LYS A 53 9.89 30.88 -35.13
C LYS A 53 8.97 32.09 -35.11
N SER A 54 9.20 33.02 -34.19
CA SER A 54 8.43 34.25 -34.11
C SER A 54 9.31 35.42 -33.69
N GLY A 55 8.77 36.63 -33.81
CA GLY A 55 9.43 37.89 -33.49
C GLY A 55 9.30 38.93 -34.60
N TRP A 56 9.68 40.17 -34.30
CA TRP A 56 9.52 41.32 -35.19
C TRP A 56 10.75 42.24 -35.14
N GLY A 57 10.84 43.22 -36.07
CA GLY A 57 11.95 44.19 -36.10
C GLY A 57 13.20 43.75 -36.86
N ASP A 58 14.12 44.70 -37.07
CA ASP A 58 15.38 44.53 -37.81
C ASP A 58 16.50 43.97 -36.93
N ASN A 59 16.81 42.69 -37.14
CA ASN A 59 17.78 41.91 -36.37
C ASN A 59 18.55 40.94 -37.28
N ASP A 60 19.79 40.62 -36.92
CA ASP A 60 20.53 39.49 -37.48
C ASP A 60 20.47 38.34 -36.48
N PHE A 61 19.79 37.24 -36.83
CA PHE A 61 19.41 36.20 -35.87
C PHE A 61 19.50 34.78 -36.44
N THR A 62 19.60 33.82 -35.53
CA THR A 62 19.61 32.39 -35.84
C THR A 62 18.75 31.61 -34.83
N PHE A 63 18.11 30.56 -35.35
CA PHE A 63 17.42 29.54 -34.56
C PHE A 63 18.13 28.23 -34.81
N THR A 64 18.49 27.50 -33.76
CA THR A 64 19.25 26.25 -33.89
C THR A 64 18.81 25.26 -32.84
N THR A 65 18.48 24.04 -33.28
CA THR A 65 18.38 22.90 -32.38
C THR A 65 19.78 22.36 -32.10
N THR A 66 20.20 22.39 -30.84
CA THR A 66 21.54 22.01 -30.38
C THR A 66 21.51 20.70 -29.60
N ALA A 67 22.63 19.97 -29.59
CA ALA A 67 22.82 18.77 -28.77
C ALA A 67 23.24 19.10 -27.32
N ASP A 68 23.56 20.36 -27.04
CA ASP A 68 23.78 20.86 -25.68
C ASP A 68 22.42 21.08 -25.01
N ALA A 69 21.83 19.98 -24.52
CA ALA A 69 20.51 19.86 -23.91
C ALA A 69 20.61 19.65 -22.39
N HIS A 70 19.55 19.96 -21.64
CA HIS A 70 19.48 19.70 -20.20
C HIS A 70 19.08 18.25 -19.96
N THR A 71 18.01 17.81 -20.63
CA THR A 71 17.67 16.39 -20.76
C THR A 71 17.48 16.04 -22.24
N GLY A 72 17.38 14.74 -22.55
CA GLY A 72 17.24 14.31 -23.94
C GLY A 72 18.48 14.57 -24.80
N ALA A 73 18.25 14.82 -26.09
CA ALA A 73 19.28 15.01 -27.10
C ALA A 73 19.19 16.37 -27.81
N LYS A 74 18.16 17.18 -27.53
CA LYS A 74 17.92 18.44 -28.23
C LYS A 74 17.49 19.56 -27.27
N ALA A 75 18.02 20.75 -27.51
CA ALA A 75 17.51 22.00 -26.95
C ALA A 75 17.38 23.08 -28.03
N MET A 76 16.61 24.13 -27.77
CA MET A 76 16.42 25.23 -28.71
C MET A 76 17.29 26.43 -28.34
N LYS A 77 18.19 26.86 -29.25
CA LYS A 77 18.96 28.10 -29.14
C LYS A 77 18.41 29.16 -30.08
N VAL A 78 18.10 30.33 -29.53
CA VAL A 78 17.76 31.56 -30.27
C VAL A 78 18.87 32.57 -30.02
N GLU A 79 19.47 33.11 -31.07
CA GLU A 79 20.61 34.02 -30.98
C GLU A 79 20.41 35.26 -31.86
N LEU A 80 20.72 36.43 -31.31
CA LEU A 80 20.75 37.72 -32.01
C LEU A 80 22.19 38.24 -31.98
N THR A 81 22.79 38.42 -33.15
CA THR A 81 24.15 38.95 -33.30
C THR A 81 24.17 40.46 -33.55
N ARG A 82 23.08 41.00 -34.12
CA ARG A 82 22.82 42.44 -34.25
C ARG A 82 21.34 42.70 -33.96
N ARG A 83 21.07 43.79 -33.24
CA ARG A 83 19.71 44.26 -32.98
C ARG A 83 19.59 45.76 -33.18
N VAL A 84 18.56 46.18 -33.90
CA VAL A 84 18.09 47.58 -33.93
C VAL A 84 16.82 47.72 -33.10
N GLU A 85 15.80 46.90 -33.38
CA GLU A 85 14.53 46.90 -32.65
C GLU A 85 13.84 45.52 -32.70
N GLY A 86 12.82 45.35 -31.86
CA GLY A 86 12.06 44.11 -31.77
C GLY A 86 12.79 42.97 -31.07
N ASP A 87 12.50 41.73 -31.46
CA ASP A 87 12.91 40.51 -30.74
C ASP A 87 12.92 39.26 -31.62
N ARG A 88 13.42 38.14 -31.08
CA ARG A 88 13.16 36.79 -31.64
C ARG A 88 12.84 35.81 -30.53
N LYS A 89 11.95 34.87 -30.82
CA LYS A 89 11.47 33.86 -29.87
C LYS A 89 11.13 32.55 -30.56
N ALA A 90 11.37 31.45 -29.85
CA ALA A 90 10.78 30.16 -30.17
C ALA A 90 9.52 30.03 -29.32
N LEU A 91 8.37 29.94 -29.98
CA LEU A 91 7.06 29.88 -29.34
C LEU A 91 6.42 28.52 -29.57
N ILE A 92 5.55 28.11 -28.65
CA ILE A 92 4.60 27.04 -28.93
C ILE A 92 3.75 27.46 -30.13
N THR A 93 3.59 26.58 -31.11
CA THR A 93 2.84 26.92 -32.32
C THR A 93 1.41 27.37 -31.99
N GLU A 94 1.03 28.56 -32.44
CA GLU A 94 -0.26 29.22 -32.25
C GLU A 94 -1.41 28.52 -33.00
N SER A 95 -1.67 27.25 -32.68
CA SER A 95 -2.68 26.40 -33.32
C SER A 95 -3.44 25.56 -32.31
N ALA A 96 -4.66 25.15 -32.66
CA ALA A 96 -5.48 24.29 -31.81
C ALA A 96 -4.83 22.92 -31.49
N ALA A 97 -3.90 22.45 -32.34
CA ALA A 97 -3.20 21.19 -32.16
C ALA A 97 -2.06 21.29 -31.14
N CYS A 98 -1.47 22.47 -30.93
CA CYS A 98 -0.23 22.64 -30.18
C CYS A 98 -0.37 23.53 -28.95
N ALA A 99 -1.14 24.61 -29.05
CA ALA A 99 -1.36 25.54 -27.95
C ALA A 99 -2.25 24.92 -26.87
N PRO A 100 -1.81 24.90 -25.60
CA PRO A 100 -2.61 24.44 -24.46
C PRO A 100 -3.98 25.10 -24.38
N VAL A 101 -5.00 24.31 -24.05
CA VAL A 101 -6.34 24.81 -23.70
C VAL A 101 -6.30 25.35 -22.29
N VAL A 102 -6.93 26.50 -22.06
CA VAL A 102 -6.92 27.19 -20.77
C VAL A 102 -8.32 27.61 -20.36
N THR A 103 -8.55 27.72 -19.05
CA THR A 103 -9.87 28.08 -18.50
C THR A 103 -9.86 29.51 -17.95
N PRO A 104 -10.78 30.39 -18.38
CA PRO A 104 -10.95 31.72 -17.79
C PRO A 104 -11.08 31.68 -16.26
N GLY A 105 -10.42 32.62 -15.59
CA GLY A 105 -10.38 32.72 -14.12
C GLY A 105 -9.37 31.79 -13.44
N LYS A 106 -8.69 30.90 -14.18
CA LYS A 106 -7.60 30.07 -13.64
C LYS A 106 -6.24 30.72 -13.83
N GLN A 107 -5.24 30.24 -13.09
CA GLN A 107 -3.83 30.58 -13.27
C GLN A 107 -3.05 29.32 -13.64
N TYR A 108 -1.87 29.48 -14.22
CA TYR A 108 -0.99 28.37 -14.61
C TYR A 108 0.44 28.65 -14.14
N ASP A 109 1.14 27.63 -13.67
CA ASP A 109 2.57 27.69 -13.38
C ASP A 109 3.34 27.24 -14.62
N LEU A 110 4.23 28.10 -15.11
CA LEU A 110 5.09 27.86 -16.27
C LEU A 110 6.52 27.58 -15.79
N GLY A 111 7.19 26.60 -16.37
CA GLY A 111 8.59 26.26 -16.07
C GLY A 111 9.41 25.97 -17.32
N LEU A 112 10.70 26.28 -17.29
CA LEU A 112 11.67 25.81 -18.28
C LEU A 112 13.09 25.76 -17.70
N TRP A 113 13.97 25.02 -18.36
CA TRP A 113 15.41 25.07 -18.13
C TRP A 113 16.09 25.95 -19.19
N TYR A 114 17.03 26.79 -18.79
CA TYR A 114 17.68 27.73 -19.69
C TYR A 114 19.17 28.00 -19.40
N LYS A 115 19.85 28.49 -20.44
CA LYS A 115 21.12 29.23 -20.41
C LYS A 115 20.94 30.51 -21.22
N THR A 116 21.47 31.63 -20.75
CA THR A 116 21.41 32.88 -21.52
C THR A 116 22.69 33.69 -21.37
N THR A 117 23.13 34.28 -22.48
CA THR A 117 24.28 35.20 -22.57
C THR A 117 23.87 36.66 -22.61
N THR A 118 22.56 36.95 -22.61
CA THR A 118 22.00 38.30 -22.54
C THR A 118 21.04 38.42 -21.36
N PRO A 119 21.05 39.54 -20.61
CA PRO A 119 20.04 39.81 -19.58
C PRO A 119 18.69 40.21 -20.20
N ASP A 120 18.65 40.48 -21.50
CA ASP A 120 17.46 40.91 -22.22
C ASP A 120 16.70 39.69 -22.78
N ALA A 121 16.44 38.69 -21.95
CA ALA A 121 15.63 37.53 -22.30
C ALA A 121 14.46 37.40 -21.31
N ALA A 122 13.25 37.13 -21.79
CA ALA A 122 12.08 37.01 -20.93
C ALA A 122 11.13 35.90 -21.37
N ILE A 123 10.45 35.29 -20.39
CA ILE A 123 9.30 34.42 -20.62
C ILE A 123 8.14 35.29 -21.08
N THR A 124 7.72 35.12 -22.34
CA THR A 124 6.66 35.91 -22.97
C THR A 124 5.43 35.06 -23.21
N LEU A 125 4.28 35.61 -22.85
CA LEU A 125 2.98 34.96 -22.92
C LEU A 125 2.08 35.61 -23.96
N PHE A 126 1.42 34.78 -24.75
CA PHE A 126 0.40 35.10 -25.73
C PHE A 126 -0.89 34.39 -25.37
N ARG A 127 -2.01 35.02 -25.69
CA ARG A 127 -3.35 34.45 -25.49
C ARG A 127 -4.13 34.44 -26.79
N HIS A 128 -4.95 33.43 -26.97
CA HIS A 128 -5.95 33.40 -28.03
C HIS A 128 -7.27 33.93 -27.47
N ASP A 129 -7.64 35.13 -27.91
CA ASP A 129 -8.96 35.69 -27.67
C ASP A 129 -9.93 35.09 -28.69
N THR A 130 -11.01 34.48 -28.23
CA THR A 130 -12.01 33.82 -29.09
C THR A 130 -12.68 34.74 -30.11
N THR A 131 -12.60 36.06 -29.91
CA THR A 131 -13.12 37.07 -30.84
C THR A 131 -11.99 37.74 -31.65
N ALA A 132 -10.89 38.09 -30.99
CA ALA A 132 -9.83 38.90 -31.58
C ALA A 132 -8.60 38.10 -32.09
N GLY A 133 -8.57 36.79 -31.89
CA GLY A 133 -7.48 35.90 -32.27
C GLY A 133 -6.27 35.99 -31.33
N TRP A 134 -5.10 35.60 -31.83
CA TRP A 134 -3.85 35.62 -31.07
C TRP A 134 -3.35 37.03 -30.77
N GLN A 135 -3.01 37.27 -29.51
CA GLN A 135 -2.54 38.55 -29.02
C GLN A 135 -1.37 38.37 -28.06
N TYR A 136 -0.39 39.26 -28.15
CA TYR A 136 0.58 39.45 -27.08
C TYR A 136 -0.18 39.77 -25.79
N TRP A 137 0.17 39.07 -24.72
CA TRP A 137 -0.45 39.30 -23.43
C TRP A 137 0.51 40.03 -22.49
N THR A 138 1.65 39.43 -22.15
CA THR A 138 2.63 40.05 -21.26
C THR A 138 3.97 39.30 -21.24
N ASP A 139 5.00 39.97 -20.72
CA ASP A 139 6.24 39.33 -20.28
C ASP A 139 6.12 39.02 -18.79
N LEU A 140 6.29 37.75 -18.44
CA LEU A 140 6.04 37.23 -17.09
C LEU A 140 7.27 37.32 -16.19
N LYS A 141 8.45 37.03 -16.75
CA LYS A 141 9.70 36.95 -16.01
C LYS A 141 10.90 37.19 -16.92
N THR A 142 11.73 38.16 -16.57
CA THR A 142 13.07 38.32 -17.16
C THR A 142 14.00 37.24 -16.61
N LEU A 143 14.80 36.64 -17.49
CA LEU A 143 15.75 35.59 -17.17
C LEU A 143 17.11 36.19 -16.81
N ASP A 144 17.67 35.76 -15.69
CA ASP A 144 19.01 36.18 -15.25
C ASP A 144 20.09 35.56 -16.15
N LEU A 145 21.26 36.19 -16.22
CA LEU A 145 22.40 35.61 -16.95
C LEU A 145 22.80 34.25 -16.37
N ALA A 146 22.85 33.23 -17.24
CA ALA A 146 23.08 31.84 -16.83
C ALA A 146 24.01 31.12 -17.82
N GLY A 147 25.22 30.80 -17.37
CA GLY A 147 26.19 30.00 -18.15
C GLY A 147 25.98 28.48 -18.02
N ASN A 148 25.31 28.04 -16.96
CA ASN A 148 24.90 26.65 -16.73
C ASN A 148 23.38 26.55 -16.79
N TRP A 149 22.86 25.34 -17.04
CA TRP A 149 21.43 25.08 -17.00
C TRP A 149 20.82 25.49 -15.66
N THR A 150 19.84 26.39 -15.74
CA THR A 150 19.14 26.97 -14.60
C THR A 150 17.64 26.85 -14.84
N GLU A 151 16.88 26.51 -13.82
CA GLU A 151 15.42 26.44 -13.91
C GLU A 151 14.81 27.84 -13.70
N ALA A 152 13.80 28.18 -14.51
CA ALA A 152 12.96 29.34 -14.31
C ALA A 152 11.49 28.92 -14.25
N THR A 153 10.84 29.25 -13.14
CA THR A 153 9.38 29.14 -12.99
C THR A 153 8.72 30.50 -12.83
N VAL A 154 7.49 30.64 -13.33
CA VAL A 154 6.65 31.83 -13.18
C VAL A 154 5.16 31.49 -13.28
N ARG A 155 4.34 32.15 -12.46
CA ARG A 155 2.87 32.02 -12.48
C ARG A 155 2.24 33.04 -13.43
N THR A 156 1.28 32.62 -14.24
CA THR A 156 0.49 33.52 -15.09
C THR A 156 -0.45 34.40 -14.26
N PRO A 157 -0.85 35.58 -14.75
CA PRO A 157 -2.08 36.24 -14.29
C PRO A 157 -3.30 35.34 -14.49
N GLU A 158 -4.41 35.68 -13.84
CA GLU A 158 -5.70 35.02 -14.11
C GLU A 158 -6.05 35.13 -15.60
N VAL A 159 -6.45 34.00 -16.19
CA VAL A 159 -6.85 33.93 -17.59
C VAL A 159 -8.09 34.79 -17.82
N PRO A 160 -8.04 35.83 -18.68
CA PRO A 160 -9.17 36.73 -18.87
C PRO A 160 -10.35 36.02 -19.54
N ALA A 161 -11.56 36.50 -19.27
CA ALA A 161 -12.75 36.07 -19.97
C ALA A 161 -12.56 36.14 -21.50
N GLY A 162 -13.10 35.15 -22.22
CA GLY A 162 -12.98 35.06 -23.67
C GLY A 162 -11.67 34.47 -24.19
N THR A 163 -10.75 34.04 -23.30
CA THR A 163 -9.50 33.36 -23.67
C THR A 163 -9.68 31.84 -23.58
N ASP A 164 -9.36 31.10 -24.66
CA ASP A 164 -9.47 29.64 -24.70
C ASP A 164 -8.11 28.92 -24.81
N ARG A 165 -7.05 29.61 -25.24
CA ARG A 165 -5.70 29.06 -25.37
C ARG A 165 -4.60 30.03 -25.00
N MET A 166 -3.43 29.48 -24.66
CA MET A 166 -2.20 30.23 -24.47
C MET A 166 -1.06 29.67 -25.33
N SER A 167 -0.14 30.55 -25.73
CA SER A 167 1.16 30.18 -26.29
C SER A 167 2.24 30.98 -25.57
N TRP A 168 3.39 30.37 -25.33
CA TRP A 168 4.47 31.05 -24.63
C TRP A 168 5.84 30.46 -24.99
N GLY A 169 6.88 31.23 -24.70
CA GLY A 169 8.26 30.90 -25.00
C GLY A 169 9.21 31.96 -24.45
N VAL A 170 10.50 31.84 -24.76
CA VAL A 170 11.49 32.85 -24.37
C VAL A 170 11.75 33.82 -25.52
N SER A 171 11.48 35.11 -25.28
CA SER A 171 11.84 36.20 -26.17
C SER A 171 13.22 36.73 -25.84
N VAL A 172 14.06 36.88 -26.88
CA VAL A 172 15.39 37.48 -26.80
C VAL A 172 15.33 38.88 -27.40
N TYR A 173 15.46 39.89 -26.53
CA TYR A 173 15.38 41.32 -26.83
C TYR A 173 16.75 42.00 -26.93
N GLY A 174 17.86 41.33 -26.64
CA GLY A 174 19.20 41.91 -26.68
C GLY A 174 20.18 41.07 -27.47
N THR A 175 21.32 41.66 -27.85
CA THR A 175 22.41 40.93 -28.51
C THR A 175 22.95 39.86 -27.56
N GLY A 176 22.98 38.61 -28.03
CA GLY A 176 23.28 37.42 -27.23
C GLY A 176 22.36 36.26 -27.62
N SER A 177 22.26 35.25 -26.76
CA SER A 177 21.47 34.05 -27.04
C SER A 177 20.81 33.50 -25.79
N ALA A 178 19.63 32.90 -25.96
CA ALA A 178 19.00 32.03 -24.99
C ALA A 178 18.92 30.60 -25.55
N THR A 179 19.38 29.62 -24.77
CA THR A 179 19.19 28.19 -25.04
C THR A 179 18.24 27.64 -24.00
N THR A 180 17.14 27.02 -24.42
CA THR A 180 16.04 26.59 -23.55
C THR A 180 15.69 25.13 -23.79
N ASP A 181 15.17 24.48 -22.75
CA ASP A 181 14.79 23.06 -22.74
C ASP A 181 13.71 22.78 -21.68
N ASP A 182 13.10 21.59 -21.72
CA ASP A 182 12.22 21.05 -20.67
C ASP A 182 11.09 21.98 -20.20
N TYR A 183 10.26 22.44 -21.13
CA TYR A 183 9.12 23.32 -20.82
C TYR A 183 8.01 22.60 -20.05
N THR A 184 7.47 23.23 -19.01
CA THR A 184 6.33 22.75 -18.21
C THR A 184 5.22 23.78 -18.12
N MET A 185 3.97 23.32 -18.08
CA MET A 185 2.81 24.17 -17.86
C MET A 185 1.71 23.38 -17.15
N ASP A 186 1.36 23.82 -15.94
CA ASP A 186 0.38 23.17 -15.07
C ASP A 186 -0.67 24.16 -14.58
N GLN A 187 -1.92 23.74 -14.47
CA GLN A 187 -2.97 24.60 -13.90
C GLN A 187 -2.81 24.71 -12.38
N VAL A 188 -2.89 25.93 -11.85
CA VAL A 188 -2.93 26.18 -10.41
C VAL A 188 -4.25 25.64 -9.84
N PRO A 189 -4.24 24.79 -8.80
CA PRO A 189 -5.44 24.32 -8.14
C PRO A 189 -6.26 25.48 -7.56
N ASP A 190 -7.59 25.36 -7.58
CA ASP A 190 -8.47 26.34 -6.94
C ASP A 190 -8.24 26.38 -5.41
N PRO A 191 -8.34 27.56 -4.77
CA PRO A 191 -8.34 27.64 -3.32
C PRO A 191 -9.60 26.95 -2.77
N VAL A 192 -9.39 25.86 -2.03
CA VAL A 192 -10.46 25.16 -1.29
C VAL A 192 -10.89 26.09 -0.15
N LEU A 193 -12.12 26.61 -0.20
CA LEU A 193 -12.70 27.35 0.92
C LEU A 193 -12.82 26.38 2.10
N PRO A 194 -12.52 26.81 3.34
CA PRO A 194 -12.63 25.92 4.49
C PRO A 194 -14.09 25.43 4.62
N PRO A 195 -14.29 24.15 4.96
CA PRO A 195 -15.62 23.57 5.02
C PRO A 195 -16.50 24.32 6.03
N GLU A 196 -17.75 24.56 5.66
CA GLU A 196 -18.72 25.18 6.55
C GLU A 196 -19.13 24.19 7.64
N CYS A 197 -18.88 24.56 8.90
CA CYS A 197 -19.27 23.76 10.06
C CYS A 197 -20.81 23.72 10.18
N THR A 198 -21.40 22.53 10.07
CA THR A 198 -22.86 22.29 10.21
C THR A 198 -23.28 21.83 11.61
N GLY A 199 -22.31 21.53 12.48
CA GLY A 199 -22.51 21.18 13.89
C GLY A 199 -22.18 22.33 14.85
N THR A 200 -21.95 22.01 16.12
CA THR A 200 -21.27 22.93 17.05
C THR A 200 -19.78 23.02 16.71
N ALA A 201 -19.10 24.08 17.16
CA ALA A 201 -17.66 24.21 16.98
C ALA A 201 -16.88 22.98 17.51
N ASP A 202 -17.29 22.45 18.67
CA ASP A 202 -16.68 21.25 19.25
C ASP A 202 -16.92 20.00 18.39
N GLN A 203 -18.12 19.84 17.81
CA GLN A 203 -18.42 18.71 16.92
C GLN A 203 -17.60 18.77 15.63
N CYS A 204 -17.44 19.95 15.06
CA CYS A 204 -16.65 20.15 13.84
C CYS A 204 -15.14 19.97 14.07
N ALA A 205 -14.66 20.20 15.29
CA ALA A 205 -13.27 19.95 15.66
C ALA A 205 -13.02 18.48 16.03
N ASN A 206 -13.90 17.90 16.86
CA ASN A 206 -13.61 16.68 17.62
C ASN A 206 -14.59 15.53 17.33
N GLY A 207 -15.58 15.73 16.47
CA GLY A 207 -16.67 14.78 16.29
C GLY A 207 -17.55 14.67 17.53
N LYS A 208 -18.32 13.59 17.63
CA LYS A 208 -19.27 13.38 18.73
C LYS A 208 -19.53 11.90 18.96
N TRP A 209 -19.57 11.49 20.23
CA TRP A 209 -20.07 10.19 20.65
C TRP A 209 -21.54 10.25 21.09
N ASP A 210 -22.29 9.21 20.74
CA ASP A 210 -23.65 8.95 21.22
C ASP A 210 -23.72 7.52 21.77
N VAL A 211 -24.15 7.35 23.02
CA VAL A 211 -24.48 6.03 23.58
C VAL A 211 -25.90 5.68 23.15
N LEU A 212 -26.06 4.54 22.49
CA LEU A 212 -27.36 4.09 22.00
C LEU A 212 -28.26 3.69 23.19
N PRO A 213 -29.57 3.97 23.12
CA PRO A 213 -30.50 3.57 24.17
C PRO A 213 -30.75 2.05 24.20
N THR A 214 -30.41 1.35 23.13
CA THR A 214 -30.56 -0.11 23.02
C THR A 214 -29.21 -0.75 23.30
N GLN A 215 -29.19 -1.66 24.28
CA GLN A 215 -28.02 -2.44 24.65
C GLN A 215 -27.84 -3.64 23.71
N ASN A 216 -26.58 -4.04 23.52
CA ASN A 216 -26.22 -5.27 22.85
C ASN A 216 -26.71 -6.48 23.67
N PRO A 217 -27.66 -7.28 23.18
CA PRO A 217 -28.32 -8.31 23.97
C PRO A 217 -27.44 -9.56 24.20
N VAL A 218 -26.25 -9.61 23.59
CA VAL A 218 -25.27 -10.69 23.77
C VAL A 218 -23.94 -10.12 24.24
N ARG A 219 -23.16 -10.93 24.96
CA ARG A 219 -21.79 -10.58 25.36
C ARG A 219 -20.82 -10.73 24.18
N SER A 220 -21.00 -9.98 23.10
CA SER A 220 -20.21 -10.18 21.89
C SER A 220 -18.82 -9.56 21.98
N MET A 221 -17.80 -10.33 21.66
CA MET A 221 -16.40 -9.87 21.52
C MET A 221 -15.89 -9.91 20.08
N HIS A 222 -16.68 -10.46 19.16
CA HIS A 222 -16.41 -10.48 17.74
C HIS A 222 -17.45 -9.62 17.03
N SER A 223 -17.00 -8.78 16.12
CA SER A 223 -17.89 -7.93 15.31
C SER A 223 -17.50 -8.00 13.85
N VAL A 224 -18.44 -8.37 12.99
CA VAL A 224 -18.22 -8.49 11.55
C VAL A 224 -19.26 -7.65 10.82
N VAL A 225 -18.80 -6.67 10.05
CA VAL A 225 -19.67 -5.86 9.19
C VAL A 225 -20.03 -6.69 7.94
N LEU A 226 -21.32 -6.89 7.72
CA LEU A 226 -21.84 -7.73 6.64
C LEU A 226 -22.06 -6.88 5.37
N ASN A 227 -22.01 -7.53 4.19
CA ASN A 227 -22.20 -6.90 2.88
C ASN A 227 -23.61 -6.32 2.63
N ASN A 228 -24.54 -6.52 3.56
CA ASN A 228 -25.87 -5.90 3.57
C ASN A 228 -25.97 -4.70 4.53
N GLY A 229 -24.85 -4.27 5.14
CA GLY A 229 -24.76 -3.16 6.09
C GLY A 229 -25.14 -3.48 7.52
N LYS A 230 -25.56 -4.72 7.82
CA LYS A 230 -25.78 -5.20 9.19
C LYS A 230 -24.46 -5.61 9.85
N VAL A 231 -24.51 -5.87 11.15
CA VAL A 231 -23.34 -6.29 11.93
C VAL A 231 -23.63 -7.62 12.61
N LEU A 232 -22.82 -8.64 12.35
CA LEU A 232 -22.82 -9.89 13.11
C LEU A 232 -21.98 -9.71 14.39
N LEU A 233 -22.59 -10.00 15.52
CA LEU A 233 -22.02 -9.90 16.86
C LEU A 233 -21.96 -11.32 17.46
N ILE A 234 -20.76 -11.90 17.58
CA ILE A 234 -20.60 -13.29 18.05
C ILE A 234 -20.16 -13.28 19.51
N ALA A 235 -20.88 -14.01 20.36
CA ALA A 235 -20.54 -14.19 21.77
C ALA A 235 -20.11 -15.62 22.08
N GLY A 236 -20.74 -16.63 21.46
CA GLY A 236 -20.63 -18.01 21.94
C GLY A 236 -21.26 -18.12 23.32
N SER A 237 -20.52 -18.65 24.30
CA SER A 237 -20.87 -18.63 25.72
C SER A 237 -20.74 -17.23 26.35
N GLY A 238 -20.04 -16.29 25.69
CA GLY A 238 -19.88 -14.92 26.19
C GLY A 238 -18.86 -14.81 27.32
N ASN A 239 -17.84 -15.68 27.33
CA ASN A 239 -16.89 -15.85 28.43
C ASN A 239 -17.60 -16.12 29.78
N ASP A 240 -18.59 -17.02 29.75
CA ASP A 240 -19.42 -17.40 30.89
C ASP A 240 -19.48 -18.94 30.99
N GLU A 241 -18.83 -19.48 32.00
CA GLU A 241 -18.76 -20.93 32.24
C GLU A 241 -20.15 -21.54 32.45
N SER A 242 -21.09 -20.82 33.07
CA SER A 242 -22.44 -21.34 33.31
C SER A 242 -23.24 -21.48 32.01
N MET A 243 -23.08 -20.54 31.08
CA MET A 243 -23.67 -20.62 29.75
C MET A 243 -23.04 -21.73 28.91
N PHE A 244 -21.74 -21.93 29.09
CA PHE A 244 -21.00 -23.03 28.46
C PHE A 244 -21.48 -24.41 28.94
N GLU A 245 -21.58 -24.62 30.25
CA GLU A 245 -22.10 -25.86 30.84
C GLU A 245 -23.56 -26.12 30.44
N ALA A 246 -24.35 -25.06 30.29
CA ALA A 246 -25.72 -25.14 29.79
C ALA A 246 -25.82 -25.40 28.27
N GLY A 247 -24.70 -25.39 27.53
CA GLY A 247 -24.68 -25.53 26.08
C GLY A 247 -25.43 -24.41 25.34
N THR A 248 -25.52 -23.23 25.94
CA THR A 248 -26.28 -22.10 25.41
C THR A 248 -25.34 -21.09 24.79
N PHE A 249 -25.27 -21.10 23.45
CA PHE A 249 -24.39 -20.22 22.69
C PHE A 249 -25.18 -19.26 21.81
N THR A 250 -24.75 -18.00 21.80
CA THR A 250 -25.49 -16.92 21.13
C THR A 250 -24.60 -16.04 20.27
N SER A 251 -25.23 -15.54 19.22
CA SER A 251 -24.79 -14.41 18.41
C SER A 251 -25.99 -13.48 18.25
N ALA A 252 -25.76 -12.27 17.75
CA ALA A 252 -26.81 -11.36 17.33
C ALA A 252 -26.46 -10.73 15.99
N VAL A 253 -27.48 -10.38 15.21
CA VAL A 253 -27.33 -9.48 14.07
C VAL A 253 -27.96 -8.15 14.43
N TYR A 254 -27.16 -7.09 14.38
CA TYR A 254 -27.59 -5.72 14.57
C TYR A 254 -27.86 -5.05 13.22
N ASP A 255 -28.98 -4.33 13.11
CA ASP A 255 -29.33 -3.53 11.94
C ASP A 255 -29.18 -2.03 12.24
N PRO A 256 -28.11 -1.37 11.77
CA PRO A 256 -27.87 0.05 12.02
C PRO A 256 -28.96 0.98 11.44
N ALA A 257 -29.76 0.53 10.46
CA ALA A 257 -30.77 1.37 9.82
C ALA A 257 -31.97 1.65 10.74
N ASN A 258 -32.28 0.72 11.64
CA ASN A 258 -33.42 0.83 12.56
C ASN A 258 -33.06 0.59 14.04
N GLY A 259 -31.81 0.21 14.34
CA GLY A 259 -31.33 -0.01 15.70
C GLY A 259 -31.82 -1.32 16.34
N SER A 260 -32.29 -2.29 15.54
CA SER A 260 -32.81 -3.56 16.05
C SER A 260 -31.76 -4.67 16.12
N TYR A 261 -32.00 -5.64 17.00
CA TYR A 261 -31.18 -6.84 17.15
C TYR A 261 -32.01 -8.10 16.89
N LYS A 262 -31.42 -9.07 16.22
CA LYS A 262 -31.95 -10.43 16.10
C LYS A 262 -30.97 -11.42 16.71
N ILE A 263 -31.39 -12.16 17.73
CA ILE A 263 -30.59 -13.24 18.31
C ILE A 263 -30.50 -14.41 17.34
N ILE A 264 -29.28 -14.90 17.14
CA ILE A 264 -28.96 -16.02 16.27
C ILE A 264 -28.53 -17.21 17.15
N PRO A 265 -29.21 -18.36 17.06
CA PRO A 265 -28.74 -19.60 17.66
C PRO A 265 -27.36 -19.97 17.12
N THR A 266 -26.39 -20.15 18.01
CA THR A 266 -25.01 -20.44 17.63
C THR A 266 -24.71 -21.91 17.89
N PRO A 267 -24.20 -22.68 16.91
CA PRO A 267 -24.13 -24.14 17.00
C PRO A 267 -23.03 -24.66 17.93
N LYS A 268 -22.03 -23.83 18.24
CA LYS A 268 -20.87 -24.15 19.08
C LYS A 268 -20.48 -22.94 19.91
N ASP A 269 -19.65 -23.17 20.92
CA ASP A 269 -19.03 -22.06 21.64
C ASP A 269 -17.98 -21.38 20.77
N MET A 270 -18.41 -20.34 20.06
CA MET A 270 -17.55 -19.49 19.22
C MET A 270 -16.85 -18.40 20.04
N PHE A 271 -16.90 -18.45 21.38
CA PHE A 271 -15.98 -17.70 22.23
C PHE A 271 -14.56 -17.98 21.76
N CYS A 272 -13.78 -16.93 21.46
CA CYS A 272 -12.38 -17.04 21.03
C CYS A 272 -12.16 -17.68 19.65
N ALA A 273 -13.18 -17.70 18.79
CA ALA A 273 -13.06 -18.19 17.42
C ALA A 273 -12.26 -17.22 16.53
N GLY A 274 -11.67 -17.75 15.45
CA GLY A 274 -11.16 -16.93 14.35
C GLY A 274 -12.28 -16.67 13.35
N HIS A 275 -12.22 -15.55 12.61
CA HIS A 275 -13.20 -15.26 11.59
C HIS A 275 -12.65 -14.41 10.45
N VAL A 276 -13.19 -14.61 9.25
CA VAL A 276 -12.87 -13.81 8.06
C VAL A 276 -14.06 -13.80 7.11
N GLN A 277 -14.28 -12.68 6.43
CA GLN A 277 -15.26 -12.62 5.34
C GLN A 277 -14.67 -13.25 4.07
N LEU A 278 -15.38 -14.24 3.53
CA LEU A 278 -15.05 -14.93 2.28
C LEU A 278 -15.33 -14.04 1.07
N GLN A 279 -14.89 -14.50 -0.11
CA GLN A 279 -15.07 -13.76 -1.36
C GLN A 279 -16.55 -13.42 -1.60
N ASP A 280 -17.48 -14.35 -1.39
CA ASP A 280 -18.90 -14.11 -1.65
C ASP A 280 -19.63 -13.27 -0.57
N GLY A 281 -18.94 -12.87 0.50
CA GLY A 281 -19.50 -12.07 1.59
C GLY A 281 -20.00 -12.88 2.79
N ARG A 282 -20.06 -14.21 2.69
CA ARG A 282 -20.30 -15.07 3.86
C ARG A 282 -19.12 -15.00 4.83
N VAL A 283 -19.36 -15.32 6.10
CA VAL A 283 -18.33 -15.24 7.15
C VAL A 283 -17.90 -16.65 7.54
N LEU A 284 -16.64 -17.01 7.28
CA LEU A 284 -16.04 -18.21 7.84
C LEU A 284 -15.69 -17.94 9.30
N VAL A 285 -16.24 -18.74 10.22
CA VAL A 285 -15.93 -18.74 11.65
C VAL A 285 -15.32 -20.09 11.99
N MET A 286 -14.12 -20.09 12.56
CA MET A 286 -13.32 -21.29 12.76
C MET A 286 -12.90 -21.45 14.22
N SER A 287 -12.95 -22.70 14.68
CA SER A 287 -12.63 -23.10 16.04
C SER A 287 -13.54 -22.42 17.09
N GLY A 288 -12.95 -21.91 18.18
CA GLY A 288 -13.64 -21.44 19.38
C GLY A 288 -13.27 -22.26 20.60
N ASN A 289 -14.07 -22.18 21.64
CA ASN A 289 -13.75 -22.69 22.97
C ASN A 289 -14.32 -24.09 23.20
N LYS A 290 -13.44 -25.09 23.25
CA LYS A 290 -13.78 -26.48 23.55
C LYS A 290 -13.90 -26.76 25.04
N ALA A 291 -13.10 -26.10 25.87
CA ALA A 291 -13.14 -26.24 27.32
C ALA A 291 -12.52 -25.02 28.01
N TYR A 292 -13.11 -24.64 29.14
CA TYR A 292 -12.55 -23.66 30.07
C TYR A 292 -11.42 -24.29 30.91
N PRO A 293 -10.47 -23.49 31.43
CA PRO A 293 -9.36 -23.98 32.22
C PRO A 293 -9.85 -24.58 33.55
N VAL A 294 -9.23 -25.70 33.96
CA VAL A 294 -9.47 -26.34 35.25
C VAL A 294 -8.23 -26.18 36.13
N PRO A 295 -8.33 -25.63 37.35
CA PRO A 295 -7.19 -25.47 38.24
C PRO A 295 -6.43 -26.79 38.48
N GLY A 296 -5.13 -26.81 38.17
CA GLY A 296 -4.29 -28.01 38.28
C GLY A 296 -4.56 -29.10 37.23
N GLY A 297 -5.44 -28.84 36.26
CA GLY A 297 -5.77 -29.69 35.14
C GLY A 297 -5.27 -29.13 33.81
N HIS A 298 -6.18 -28.94 32.86
CA HIS A 298 -5.89 -28.38 31.53
C HIS A 298 -6.20 -26.87 31.48
N GLY A 299 -5.67 -26.20 30.47
CA GLY A 299 -5.97 -24.80 30.17
C GLY A 299 -7.21 -24.67 29.28
N TYR A 300 -7.32 -23.54 28.57
CA TYR A 300 -8.27 -23.40 27.48
C TYR A 300 -7.95 -24.40 26.36
N GLU A 301 -8.98 -24.94 25.71
CA GLU A 301 -8.85 -25.87 24.59
C GLU A 301 -9.62 -25.33 23.37
N GLY A 302 -9.04 -25.48 22.17
CA GLY A 302 -9.65 -25.03 20.91
C GLY A 302 -10.41 -26.13 20.17
N TYR A 303 -11.55 -25.80 19.55
CA TYR A 303 -12.27 -26.73 18.65
C TYR A 303 -11.57 -26.91 17.29
N LYS A 304 -11.90 -27.97 16.56
CA LYS A 304 -11.57 -28.10 15.12
C LYS A 304 -12.70 -27.66 14.20
N ASP A 305 -13.91 -27.55 14.76
CA ASP A 305 -15.12 -27.24 14.00
C ASP A 305 -15.01 -25.88 13.28
N SER A 306 -15.62 -25.79 12.10
CA SER A 306 -15.75 -24.53 11.36
C SER A 306 -17.16 -24.39 10.81
N TYR A 307 -17.63 -23.15 10.74
CA TYR A 307 -18.97 -22.78 10.30
C TYR A 307 -18.90 -21.60 9.34
N ILE A 308 -19.84 -21.54 8.41
CA ILE A 308 -20.06 -20.41 7.53
C ILE A 308 -21.37 -19.75 7.92
N PHE A 309 -21.31 -18.48 8.29
CA PHE A 309 -22.49 -17.64 8.49
C PHE A 309 -22.91 -16.99 7.18
N ASP A 310 -24.16 -17.20 6.81
CA ASP A 310 -24.78 -16.59 5.65
C ASP A 310 -25.56 -15.32 6.05
N PRO A 311 -25.17 -14.13 5.56
CA PRO A 311 -25.82 -12.86 5.91
C PRO A 311 -27.22 -12.69 5.31
N GLU A 312 -27.60 -13.45 4.28
CA GLU A 312 -28.95 -13.38 3.68
C GLU A 312 -29.96 -14.15 4.52
N THR A 313 -29.62 -15.38 4.90
CA THR A 313 -30.48 -16.24 5.72
C THR A 313 -30.31 -15.98 7.22
N GLU A 314 -29.21 -15.34 7.61
CA GLU A 314 -28.76 -15.13 8.99
C GLU A 314 -28.66 -16.45 9.76
N THR A 315 -28.02 -17.45 9.14
CA THR A 315 -27.83 -18.80 9.71
C THR A 315 -26.41 -19.31 9.58
N TYR A 316 -26.02 -20.20 10.49
CA TYR A 316 -24.74 -20.92 10.44
C TYR A 316 -24.91 -22.29 9.76
N SER A 317 -23.98 -22.63 8.88
CA SER A 317 -23.85 -23.96 8.27
C SER A 317 -22.47 -24.53 8.58
N LYS A 318 -22.39 -25.81 8.96
CA LYS A 318 -21.11 -26.46 9.26
C LYS A 318 -20.34 -26.76 7.97
N THR A 319 -19.05 -26.44 7.93
CA THR A 319 -18.11 -26.95 6.90
C THR A 319 -17.24 -28.07 7.49
N ASN A 320 -16.23 -28.56 6.77
CA ASN A 320 -15.32 -29.56 7.30
C ASN A 320 -14.49 -29.02 8.47
N ASP A 321 -13.96 -29.94 9.28
CA ASP A 321 -13.09 -29.59 10.40
C ASP A 321 -11.69 -29.17 9.91
N MET A 322 -11.04 -28.31 10.67
CA MET A 322 -9.62 -27.99 10.56
C MET A 322 -8.75 -29.23 10.84
N ASN A 323 -7.47 -29.22 10.46
CA ASN A 323 -6.54 -30.31 10.80
C ASN A 323 -6.21 -30.31 12.30
N ASP A 324 -6.21 -29.14 12.95
CA ASP A 324 -5.88 -28.93 14.36
C ASP A 324 -6.90 -28.06 15.10
N GLY A 325 -6.86 -28.08 16.44
CA GLY A 325 -7.70 -27.22 17.28
C GLY A 325 -7.07 -25.85 17.53
N HIS A 326 -7.88 -24.79 17.64
CA HIS A 326 -7.36 -23.42 17.78
C HIS A 326 -8.21 -22.47 18.64
N TRP A 327 -7.93 -22.34 19.93
CA TRP A 327 -8.46 -21.24 20.74
C TRP A 327 -7.65 -19.96 20.44
N TYR A 328 -8.29 -18.89 19.95
CA TYR A 328 -7.64 -17.67 19.40
C TYR A 328 -6.79 -17.86 18.13
N PRO A 329 -7.34 -18.40 17.03
CA PRO A 329 -6.67 -18.38 15.74
C PRO A 329 -6.84 -17.05 15.02
N SER A 330 -5.81 -16.59 14.33
CA SER A 330 -5.97 -15.53 13.32
C SER A 330 -6.25 -16.12 11.95
N ALA A 331 -7.05 -15.43 11.15
CA ALA A 331 -7.33 -15.78 9.76
C ALA A 331 -7.07 -14.58 8.84
N THR A 332 -6.38 -14.82 7.73
CA THR A 332 -6.06 -13.80 6.73
C THR A 332 -6.51 -14.27 5.35
N ILE A 333 -7.30 -13.44 4.66
CA ILE A 333 -7.65 -13.71 3.27
C ILE A 333 -6.48 -13.35 2.35
N LEU A 334 -6.24 -14.19 1.35
CA LEU A 334 -5.16 -14.07 0.36
C LEU A 334 -5.67 -13.46 -0.95
N GLY A 335 -4.77 -12.97 -1.81
CA GLY A 335 -5.17 -12.39 -3.10
C GLY A 335 -5.79 -13.39 -4.08
N ASN A 336 -5.66 -14.69 -3.83
CA ASN A 336 -6.38 -15.73 -4.57
C ASN A 336 -7.72 -16.12 -3.92
N GLY A 337 -8.19 -15.40 -2.90
CA GLY A 337 -9.45 -15.67 -2.19
C GLY A 337 -9.37 -16.76 -1.11
N ASP A 338 -8.33 -17.61 -1.13
CA ASP A 338 -8.12 -18.59 -0.06
C ASP A 338 -7.86 -17.90 1.29
N VAL A 339 -8.10 -18.62 2.37
CA VAL A 339 -7.86 -18.14 3.73
C VAL A 339 -6.77 -18.98 4.38
N ILE A 340 -5.78 -18.32 4.96
CA ILE A 340 -4.75 -18.97 5.76
C ILE A 340 -4.92 -18.62 7.24
N SER A 341 -4.76 -19.60 8.12
CA SER A 341 -4.98 -19.48 9.57
C SER A 341 -3.81 -20.00 10.39
N PHE A 342 -3.57 -19.38 11.55
CA PHE A 342 -2.42 -19.62 12.42
C PHE A 342 -2.74 -19.46 13.91
N GLY A 343 -1.86 -20.06 14.72
CA GLY A 343 -1.75 -19.77 16.14
C GLY A 343 -2.87 -20.38 16.96
N GLY A 344 -3.03 -19.89 18.18
CA GLY A 344 -4.05 -20.40 19.09
C GLY A 344 -3.64 -21.67 19.86
N LEU A 345 -4.54 -22.16 20.72
CA LEU A 345 -4.34 -23.37 21.53
C LEU A 345 -5.14 -24.57 21.02
N ARG A 346 -4.51 -25.74 21.07
CA ARG A 346 -5.04 -27.02 20.62
C ARG A 346 -6.12 -27.58 21.54
N GLU A 347 -6.68 -28.71 21.12
CA GLU A 347 -7.59 -29.54 21.92
C GLU A 347 -6.96 -30.12 23.21
N ASP A 348 -5.65 -29.94 23.43
CA ASP A 348 -4.91 -30.36 24.62
C ASP A 348 -4.23 -29.18 25.35
N SER A 349 -4.70 -27.96 25.08
CA SER A 349 -4.18 -26.68 25.59
C SER A 349 -2.75 -26.30 25.16
N THR A 350 -2.09 -27.08 24.30
CA THR A 350 -0.77 -26.71 23.77
C THR A 350 -0.85 -25.73 22.61
N GLY A 351 0.19 -24.93 22.38
CA GLY A 351 0.22 -23.97 21.27
C GLY A 351 0.19 -24.65 19.90
N SER A 352 -0.71 -24.22 19.02
CA SER A 352 -0.82 -24.75 17.66
C SER A 352 0.24 -24.15 16.74
N VAL A 353 1.09 -25.02 16.21
CA VAL A 353 2.12 -24.70 15.20
C VAL A 353 1.64 -24.97 13.77
N THR A 354 0.38 -25.36 13.62
CA THR A 354 -0.20 -25.80 12.35
C THR A 354 -0.64 -24.57 11.55
N ALA A 355 -0.12 -24.43 10.32
CA ALA A 355 -0.68 -23.52 9.34
C ALA A 355 -1.85 -24.22 8.61
N GLU A 356 -2.99 -23.55 8.54
CA GLU A 356 -4.22 -24.12 7.99
C GLU A 356 -4.63 -23.32 6.75
N LEU A 357 -5.12 -23.99 5.70
CA LEU A 357 -5.54 -23.32 4.46
C LEU A 357 -6.97 -23.74 4.10
N PHE A 358 -7.89 -22.80 4.09
CA PHE A 358 -9.24 -22.98 3.55
C PHE A 358 -9.23 -22.57 2.08
N SER A 359 -9.59 -23.52 1.21
CA SER A 359 -9.68 -23.25 -0.22
C SER A 359 -11.01 -22.63 -0.55
N GLU A 360 -10.99 -21.46 -1.17
CA GLU A 360 -12.20 -20.80 -1.66
C GLU A 360 -12.83 -21.58 -2.81
N ALA A 361 -12.02 -22.16 -3.70
CA ALA A 361 -12.51 -22.95 -4.82
C ALA A 361 -13.22 -24.25 -4.39
N GLU A 362 -12.70 -24.92 -3.35
CA GLU A 362 -13.28 -26.17 -2.83
C GLU A 362 -14.26 -25.94 -1.66
N GLN A 363 -14.34 -24.72 -1.12
CA GLN A 363 -15.13 -24.34 0.06
C GLN A 363 -14.86 -25.22 1.29
N GLN A 364 -13.60 -25.61 1.49
CA GLN A 364 -13.19 -26.50 2.58
C GLN A 364 -11.73 -26.29 3.01
N TRP A 365 -11.44 -26.62 4.28
CA TRP A 365 -10.06 -26.75 4.77
C TRP A 365 -9.32 -27.86 4.03
N GLN A 366 -8.11 -27.56 3.58
CA GLN A 366 -7.25 -28.50 2.89
C GLN A 366 -6.58 -29.46 3.88
N PRO A 367 -6.37 -30.73 3.50
CA PRO A 367 -5.60 -31.65 4.32
C PRO A 367 -4.15 -31.17 4.47
N LEU A 368 -3.57 -31.41 5.65
CA LEU A 368 -2.24 -30.92 6.05
C LEU A 368 -1.13 -31.11 4.99
N TRP A 369 -1.14 -32.20 4.22
CA TRP A 369 -0.12 -32.48 3.20
C TRP A 369 -0.18 -31.56 1.96
N LYS A 370 -1.28 -30.82 1.77
CA LYS A 370 -1.41 -29.78 0.73
C LYS A 370 -0.98 -28.39 1.23
N VAL A 371 -0.69 -28.24 2.52
CA VAL A 371 -0.37 -26.94 3.14
C VAL A 371 1.09 -26.94 3.56
N ASN A 372 1.86 -25.93 3.12
CA ASN A 372 3.23 -25.77 3.54
C ASN A 372 3.31 -25.43 5.04
N GLN A 373 4.19 -26.12 5.77
CA GLN A 373 4.33 -26.00 7.22
C GLN A 373 5.71 -25.51 7.62
N THR A 374 5.77 -24.39 8.34
CA THR A 374 6.99 -23.95 9.05
C THR A 374 7.05 -24.51 10.47
N TRP A 375 5.96 -25.08 10.97
CA TRP A 375 5.83 -25.56 12.36
C TRP A 375 6.20 -24.49 13.39
N SER A 376 5.89 -23.23 13.09
CA SER A 376 6.17 -22.10 13.95
C SER A 376 4.94 -21.73 14.77
N TYR A 377 5.13 -21.53 16.08
CA TYR A 377 4.09 -20.99 16.94
C TYR A 377 4.12 -19.47 16.86
N TRP A 378 2.98 -18.88 16.49
CA TRP A 378 2.85 -17.44 16.27
C TRP A 378 2.13 -16.72 17.42
N GLY A 379 1.82 -17.43 18.51
CA GLY A 379 1.02 -16.88 19.61
C GLY A 379 -0.49 -17.02 19.37
N LEU A 380 -1.27 -16.26 20.12
CA LEU A 380 -2.73 -16.20 20.00
C LEU A 380 -3.11 -14.92 19.25
N TYR A 381 -4.07 -15.02 18.33
CA TYR A 381 -4.41 -13.96 17.37
C TYR A 381 -3.21 -13.18 16.79
N PRO A 382 -2.22 -13.86 16.17
CA PRO A 382 -1.13 -13.16 15.52
C PRO A 382 -1.64 -12.22 14.41
N SER A 383 -1.27 -10.95 14.44
CA SER A 383 -1.65 -10.00 13.39
C SER A 383 -0.83 -10.23 12.12
N MET A 384 -1.39 -11.03 11.20
CA MET A 384 -0.79 -11.48 9.93
C MET A 384 -1.37 -10.68 8.75
N ILE A 385 -0.71 -9.60 8.36
CA ILE A 385 -1.19 -8.68 7.32
C ILE A 385 -0.73 -9.16 5.94
N LEU A 386 -1.64 -9.30 4.97
CA LEU A 386 -1.28 -9.63 3.58
C LEU A 386 -0.53 -8.47 2.91
N MET A 387 0.66 -8.75 2.40
CA MET A 387 1.49 -7.83 1.63
C MET A 387 1.10 -7.87 0.14
N GLN A 388 1.38 -6.78 -0.59
CA GLN A 388 1.12 -6.65 -2.02
C GLN A 388 1.82 -7.71 -2.89
N ASP A 389 2.91 -8.31 -2.41
CA ASP A 389 3.63 -9.37 -3.11
C ASP A 389 3.12 -10.78 -2.80
N GLY A 390 2.08 -10.88 -1.96
CA GLY A 390 1.44 -12.14 -1.59
C GLY A 390 2.02 -12.80 -0.34
N ARG A 391 3.08 -12.25 0.27
CA ARG A 391 3.59 -12.73 1.57
C ARG A 391 2.76 -12.16 2.72
N LEU A 392 2.96 -12.71 3.93
CA LEU A 392 2.32 -12.20 5.15
C LEU A 392 3.33 -11.47 6.02
N PHE A 393 2.96 -10.30 6.53
CA PHE A 393 3.72 -9.59 7.55
C PHE A 393 3.10 -9.82 8.93
N TYR A 394 3.84 -10.50 9.79
CA TYR A 394 3.55 -10.56 11.22
C TYR A 394 4.06 -9.29 11.89
N SER A 395 3.13 -8.45 12.34
CA SER A 395 3.44 -7.12 12.90
C SER A 395 4.01 -7.16 14.33
N GLY A 396 3.93 -8.30 15.01
CA GLY A 396 4.27 -8.41 16.44
C GLY A 396 3.09 -8.19 17.38
N SER A 397 1.98 -7.64 16.90
CA SER A 397 0.73 -7.58 17.68
C SER A 397 0.13 -8.98 17.84
N HIS A 398 -0.26 -9.30 19.07
CA HIS A 398 -0.83 -10.59 19.47
C HIS A 398 -1.65 -10.47 20.75
N VAL A 399 -2.25 -11.58 21.17
CA VAL A 399 -3.09 -11.68 22.35
C VAL A 399 -2.42 -12.60 23.38
N PHE A 400 -1.87 -12.01 24.43
CA PHE A 400 -1.26 -12.69 25.57
C PHE A 400 0.07 -13.39 25.32
N GLY A 401 0.99 -13.14 26.25
CA GLY A 401 2.25 -13.84 26.38
C GLY A 401 3.41 -13.03 25.81
N ASN A 402 4.52 -13.71 25.58
CA ASN A 402 5.68 -13.08 24.96
C ASN A 402 5.63 -13.26 23.44
N ASN A 403 6.15 -12.27 22.75
CA ASN A 403 6.24 -12.26 21.30
C ASN A 403 7.23 -13.34 20.81
N ILE A 404 7.21 -13.62 19.50
CA ILE A 404 8.09 -14.60 18.88
C ILE A 404 9.58 -14.29 19.19
N PRO A 405 10.44 -15.32 19.28
CA PRO A 405 11.87 -15.10 19.44
C PRO A 405 12.47 -14.25 18.32
N GLY A 406 13.55 -13.54 18.61
CA GLY A 406 14.24 -12.68 17.64
C GLY A 406 13.79 -11.23 17.73
N THR A 407 13.35 -10.65 16.61
CA THR A 407 13.04 -9.23 16.52
C THR A 407 11.60 -8.89 16.88
N GLY A 408 10.73 -9.89 17.10
CA GLY A 408 9.33 -9.71 17.47
C GLY A 408 8.40 -9.37 16.29
N SER A 409 8.91 -9.33 15.06
CA SER A 409 8.12 -9.19 13.84
C SER A 409 8.82 -9.90 12.69
N ALA A 410 8.05 -10.34 11.68
CA ALA A 410 8.60 -11.13 10.60
C ALA A 410 7.77 -11.08 9.33
N ILE A 411 8.41 -11.31 8.18
CA ILE A 411 7.73 -11.61 6.93
C ILE A 411 7.71 -13.13 6.75
N TYR A 412 6.52 -13.69 6.60
CA TYR A 412 6.28 -15.09 6.33
C TYR A 412 5.92 -15.31 4.85
N ASP A 413 6.76 -16.05 4.15
CA ASP A 413 6.49 -16.56 2.81
C ASP A 413 6.01 -18.01 2.94
N TYR A 414 4.68 -18.20 2.89
CA TYR A 414 4.06 -19.51 2.99
C TYR A 414 4.27 -20.38 1.74
N GLY A 415 4.55 -19.77 0.58
CA GLY A 415 4.87 -20.49 -0.65
C GLY A 415 6.27 -21.10 -0.62
N ALA A 416 7.25 -20.33 -0.16
CA ALA A 416 8.63 -20.77 0.03
C ALA A 416 8.88 -21.49 1.36
N ASN A 417 7.92 -21.42 2.29
CA ASN A 417 8.04 -21.94 3.65
C ASN A 417 9.20 -21.30 4.44
N THR A 418 9.32 -19.97 4.34
CA THR A 418 10.41 -19.22 4.98
C THR A 418 9.88 -18.07 5.82
N THR A 419 10.59 -17.79 6.92
CA THR A 419 10.31 -16.66 7.81
C THR A 419 11.54 -15.77 7.87
N THR A 420 11.37 -14.48 7.57
CA THR A 420 12.42 -13.46 7.61
C THR A 420 12.13 -12.49 8.74
N GLN A 421 13.02 -12.41 9.74
CA GLN A 421 12.90 -11.50 10.87
C GLN A 421 13.01 -10.04 10.40
N VAL A 422 12.15 -9.18 10.95
CA VAL A 422 12.10 -7.75 10.64
C VAL A 422 12.51 -6.95 11.88
N PRO A 423 13.58 -6.14 11.83
CA PRO A 423 14.07 -5.43 13.01
C PRO A 423 13.28 -4.15 13.31
N GLY A 424 13.54 -3.57 14.49
CA GLY A 424 13.13 -2.20 14.84
C GLY A 424 11.90 -2.09 15.75
N LEU A 425 11.13 -3.17 15.93
CA LEU A 425 9.96 -3.15 16.82
C LEU A 425 10.40 -2.89 18.27
N ARG A 426 9.89 -1.82 18.88
CA ARG A 426 10.22 -1.47 20.28
C ARG A 426 9.38 -2.30 21.24
N ASP A 427 9.95 -2.57 22.41
CA ASP A 427 9.30 -3.27 23.53
C ASP A 427 8.46 -4.46 23.05
N LYS A 428 9.08 -5.34 22.26
CA LYS A 428 8.39 -6.43 21.55
C LYS A 428 7.56 -7.34 22.46
N ASP A 429 7.94 -7.46 23.73
CA ASP A 429 7.28 -8.29 24.73
C ASP A 429 6.17 -7.53 25.50
N GLU A 430 5.97 -6.25 25.20
CA GLU A 430 4.85 -5.42 25.67
C GLU A 430 3.86 -5.10 24.52
N ARG A 431 3.54 -6.13 23.73
CA ARG A 431 2.62 -6.07 22.57
C ARG A 431 1.36 -6.91 22.74
N ASP A 432 1.06 -7.29 23.99
CA ASP A 432 -0.25 -7.88 24.27
C ASP A 432 -1.32 -6.84 24.02
N GLN A 433 -2.29 -7.21 23.18
CA GLN A 433 -3.47 -6.40 22.89
C GLN A 433 -3.11 -5.01 22.33
N SER A 434 -1.97 -4.91 21.65
CA SER A 434 -1.70 -3.82 20.71
C SER A 434 -2.54 -4.02 19.45
N ALA A 435 -2.88 -2.92 18.78
CA ALA A 435 -3.46 -2.97 17.45
C ALA A 435 -2.37 -2.86 16.38
N SER A 436 -2.65 -3.43 15.21
CA SER A 436 -1.88 -3.17 13.99
C SER A 436 -2.82 -2.91 12.84
N VAL A 437 -2.47 -1.95 11.99
CA VAL A 437 -3.28 -1.56 10.83
C VAL A 437 -2.40 -1.31 9.62
N LEU A 438 -2.81 -1.81 8.45
CA LEU A 438 -2.26 -1.40 7.17
C LEU A 438 -2.78 0.01 6.87
N LEU A 439 -1.90 1.01 6.97
CA LEU A 439 -2.25 2.41 6.84
C LEU A 439 -2.86 2.70 5.45
N PRO A 440 -3.84 3.61 5.37
CA PRO A 440 -4.40 4.03 4.10
C PRO A 440 -3.41 4.98 3.37
N PRO A 441 -3.31 4.88 2.04
CA PRO A 441 -3.85 3.79 1.23
C PRO A 441 -3.00 2.52 1.34
N ALA A 442 -3.64 1.34 1.24
CA ALA A 442 -2.98 0.04 1.26
C ALA A 442 -1.86 -0.08 0.22
N GLN A 443 -1.99 0.67 -0.88
CA GLN A 443 -0.97 0.85 -1.91
C GLN A 443 0.39 1.22 -1.33
N ASP A 444 0.46 1.99 -0.25
CA ASP A 444 1.72 2.45 0.35
C ASP A 444 2.43 1.37 1.15
N GLN A 445 1.72 0.31 1.55
CA GLN A 445 2.29 -0.81 2.29
C GLN A 445 2.99 -0.39 3.59
N LYS A 446 2.48 0.69 4.21
CA LYS A 446 2.90 1.11 5.53
C LYS A 446 2.03 0.46 6.60
N VAL A 447 2.62 -0.09 7.65
CA VAL A 447 1.89 -0.65 8.79
C VAL A 447 2.20 0.15 10.04
N LEU A 448 1.16 0.50 10.79
CA LEU A 448 1.25 1.10 12.12
C LEU A 448 0.90 0.05 13.17
N THR A 449 1.78 -0.15 14.15
CA THR A 449 1.52 -0.93 15.36
C THR A 449 1.43 0.03 16.54
N LEU A 450 0.41 -0.10 17.39
CA LEU A 450 0.06 0.92 18.39
C LEU A 450 -0.35 0.32 19.74
N GLY A 451 0.23 0.89 20.79
CA GLY A 451 -0.02 0.54 22.20
C GLY A 451 0.49 -0.86 22.55
N GLY A 452 -0.14 -1.43 23.57
CA GLY A 452 0.15 -2.77 24.09
C GLY A 452 0.67 -2.74 25.52
N GLY A 453 0.62 -3.91 26.14
CA GLY A 453 1.17 -4.17 27.47
C GLY A 453 1.71 -5.58 27.55
N ASN A 454 1.86 -6.11 28.76
CA ASN A 454 2.21 -7.51 28.97
C ASN A 454 1.31 -8.06 30.08
N ILE A 455 0.49 -9.07 29.77
CA ILE A 455 -0.52 -9.55 30.73
C ILE A 455 0.09 -10.28 31.94
N ASP A 456 1.26 -10.91 31.75
CA ASP A 456 1.91 -11.73 32.77
C ASP A 456 2.61 -10.88 33.83
N SER A 457 3.39 -9.90 33.39
CA SER A 457 4.10 -8.96 34.27
C SER A 457 3.27 -7.73 34.65
N ASN A 458 2.24 -7.43 33.85
CA ASN A 458 1.25 -6.37 34.02
C ASN A 458 1.83 -4.99 34.43
N PRO A 459 2.85 -4.46 33.71
CA PRO A 459 3.25 -3.07 33.88
C PRO A 459 2.16 -2.12 33.35
N ASP A 460 2.27 -0.83 33.67
CA ASP A 460 1.55 0.23 32.96
C ASP A 460 1.72 0.02 31.45
N ALA A 461 0.60 -0.10 30.72
CA ALA A 461 0.62 -0.25 29.27
C ALA A 461 1.32 0.95 28.60
N ASN A 462 2.02 0.69 27.50
CA ASN A 462 2.81 1.70 26.82
C ASN A 462 1.97 2.48 25.79
N ARG A 463 2.47 3.65 25.41
CA ARG A 463 1.88 4.51 24.36
C ARG A 463 2.68 4.49 23.06
N LEU A 464 3.49 3.45 22.85
CA LEU A 464 4.39 3.40 21.70
C LEU A 464 3.61 3.14 20.42
N THR A 465 4.04 3.80 19.35
CA THR A 465 3.65 3.42 18.00
C THR A 465 4.89 3.14 17.15
N ASP A 466 4.85 2.12 16.32
CA ASP A 466 5.93 1.81 15.39
C ASP A 466 5.36 1.69 13.98
N ILE A 467 6.01 2.38 13.05
CA ILE A 467 5.63 2.44 11.64
C ILE A 467 6.68 1.68 10.83
N ILE A 468 6.23 0.89 9.86
CA ILE A 468 7.12 0.19 8.93
C ILE A 468 6.64 0.37 7.50
N ASP A 469 7.57 0.70 6.60
CA ASP A 469 7.35 0.72 5.16
C ASP A 469 7.82 -0.62 4.56
N LEU A 470 6.87 -1.46 4.13
CA LEU A 470 7.14 -2.78 3.60
C LEU A 470 7.59 -2.77 2.12
N LYS A 471 7.57 -1.61 1.44
CA LYS A 471 8.17 -1.47 0.10
C LYS A 471 9.69 -1.34 0.14
N GLN A 472 10.27 -1.00 1.29
CA GLN A 472 11.72 -0.91 1.42
C GLN A 472 12.36 -2.27 1.14
N PRO A 473 13.51 -2.33 0.43
CA PRO A 473 14.20 -3.59 0.18
C PRO A 473 14.59 -4.34 1.46
N ASN A 474 14.85 -3.61 2.55
CA ASN A 474 15.13 -4.13 3.88
C ASN A 474 14.22 -3.39 4.88
N PRO A 475 12.96 -3.82 5.01
CA PRO A 475 12.01 -3.11 5.85
C PRO A 475 12.40 -3.24 7.32
N ALA A 476 12.23 -2.16 8.07
CA ALA A 476 12.48 -2.09 9.51
C ALA A 476 11.49 -1.10 10.13
N TYR A 477 11.05 -1.40 11.34
CA TYR A 477 10.23 -0.47 12.10
C TYR A 477 11.03 0.79 12.47
N VAL A 478 10.34 1.92 12.40
CA VAL A 478 10.76 3.21 12.94
C VAL A 478 9.73 3.69 13.95
N ALA A 479 10.18 4.42 14.97
CA ALA A 479 9.30 4.98 15.98
C ALA A 479 8.33 6.00 15.32
N GLY A 480 7.03 5.79 15.49
CA GLY A 480 6.00 6.77 15.18
C GLY A 480 5.74 7.73 16.35
N PRO A 481 4.80 8.69 16.18
CA PRO A 481 4.35 9.54 17.27
C PRO A 481 3.66 8.70 18.35
N PRO A 482 3.96 8.88 19.64
CA PRO A 482 3.28 8.11 20.67
C PRO A 482 1.78 8.44 20.68
N ILE A 483 0.97 7.45 21.09
CA ILE A 483 -0.47 7.67 21.32
C ILE A 483 -0.61 8.85 22.32
N PRO A 484 -1.53 9.81 22.06
CA PRO A 484 -1.82 10.88 22.99
C PRO A 484 -2.22 10.36 24.37
N GLN A 485 -1.96 11.17 25.39
CA GLN A 485 -2.41 10.88 26.75
C GLN A 485 -3.80 11.47 26.94
N GLY A 486 -4.71 10.66 27.45
CA GLY A 486 -6.05 11.11 27.84
C GLY A 486 -6.27 10.97 29.34
N THR A 487 -7.44 10.46 29.69
CA THR A 487 -7.82 10.17 31.08
C THR A 487 -7.91 8.68 31.33
N VAL A 488 -7.50 8.29 32.53
CA VAL A 488 -7.55 6.92 33.06
C VAL A 488 -8.38 6.91 34.36
N ASP A 489 -9.25 5.93 34.57
CA ASP A 489 -9.98 5.78 35.83
C ASP A 489 -9.31 4.73 36.72
N LEU A 490 -8.70 5.16 37.82
CA LEU A 490 -8.00 4.29 38.79
C LEU A 490 -8.93 3.80 39.92
N GLY A 491 -10.25 3.74 39.66
CA GLY A 491 -11.28 3.34 40.63
C GLY A 491 -11.76 4.45 41.56
N ASN A 492 -11.27 5.68 41.38
CA ASN A 492 -11.71 6.88 42.12
C ASN A 492 -12.13 8.02 41.18
N GLY A 493 -12.47 7.67 39.93
CA GLY A 493 -12.83 8.60 38.87
C GLY A 493 -11.66 8.94 37.93
N PRO A 494 -11.95 9.54 36.77
CA PRO A 494 -10.94 9.81 35.74
C PRO A 494 -9.89 10.83 36.18
N VAL A 495 -8.62 10.51 35.95
CA VAL A 495 -7.45 11.39 36.13
C VAL A 495 -6.59 11.42 34.87
N PRO A 496 -5.82 12.49 34.60
CA PRO A 496 -4.92 12.51 33.45
C PRO A 496 -3.84 11.42 33.54
N GLN A 497 -3.55 10.78 32.40
CA GLN A 497 -2.37 9.91 32.28
C GLN A 497 -1.08 10.73 32.42
N THR A 498 -0.01 10.09 32.88
CA THR A 498 1.28 10.75 33.15
C THR A 498 2.47 9.96 32.62
N GLY A 499 3.60 10.62 32.37
CA GLY A 499 4.84 9.96 31.97
C GLY A 499 4.69 9.17 30.67
N ASN A 500 4.94 7.85 30.73
CA ASN A 500 4.84 6.94 29.58
C ASN A 500 3.55 6.12 29.55
N GLN A 501 2.60 6.41 30.46
CA GLN A 501 1.30 5.74 30.49
C GLN A 501 0.61 5.84 29.14
N GLY A 502 0.21 4.69 28.62
CA GLY A 502 -0.57 4.51 27.41
C GLY A 502 -1.69 3.52 27.65
N LYS A 503 -1.88 2.59 26.71
CA LYS A 503 -3.03 1.69 26.74
C LYS A 503 -2.80 0.41 25.94
N MET A 504 -3.32 -0.68 26.48
CA MET A 504 -3.55 -1.94 25.77
C MET A 504 -5.05 -2.06 25.45
N TYR A 505 -5.45 -3.06 24.66
CA TYR A 505 -6.81 -3.23 24.12
C TYR A 505 -7.21 -2.15 23.10
N VAL A 506 -6.23 -1.62 22.36
CA VAL A 506 -6.49 -0.50 21.44
C VAL A 506 -7.25 -0.99 20.22
N SER A 507 -8.28 -0.25 19.80
CA SER A 507 -8.91 -0.47 18.50
C SER A 507 -8.41 0.56 17.49
N ALA A 508 -8.10 0.11 16.27
CA ALA A 508 -7.73 0.98 15.16
C ALA A 508 -8.71 0.78 14.00
N VAL A 509 -9.35 1.87 13.55
CA VAL A 509 -10.42 1.84 12.54
C VAL A 509 -10.06 2.75 11.36
N LEU A 510 -9.94 2.17 10.17
CA LEU A 510 -9.79 2.91 8.92
C LEU A 510 -11.05 3.74 8.63
N MET A 511 -10.88 5.04 8.39
CA MET A 511 -11.96 5.97 8.06
C MET A 511 -11.96 6.35 6.57
N PRO A 512 -13.12 6.71 5.98
CA PRO A 512 -13.24 7.11 4.57
C PRO A 512 -12.34 8.28 4.16
N ASP A 513 -12.05 9.22 5.06
CA ASP A 513 -11.19 10.37 4.74
C ASP A 513 -9.69 10.03 4.69
N GLY A 514 -9.32 8.75 4.77
CA GLY A 514 -7.95 8.25 4.70
C GLY A 514 -7.19 8.38 6.02
N LYS A 515 -7.89 8.54 7.16
CA LYS A 515 -7.29 8.57 8.50
C LYS A 515 -7.63 7.31 9.29
N VAL A 516 -6.99 7.15 10.45
CA VAL A 516 -7.23 6.03 11.36
C VAL A 516 -7.75 6.57 12.69
N LEU A 517 -8.95 6.17 13.10
CA LEU A 517 -9.41 6.40 14.47
C LEU A 517 -8.79 5.35 15.38
N GLU A 518 -8.14 5.79 16.45
CA GLU A 518 -7.78 4.92 17.56
C GLU A 518 -8.68 5.22 18.76
N THR A 519 -9.18 4.19 19.44
CA THR A 519 -10.09 4.36 20.59
C THR A 519 -10.04 3.17 21.56
N GLY A 520 -10.62 3.40 22.73
CA GLY A 520 -10.68 2.48 23.84
C GLY A 520 -9.32 2.23 24.48
N GLY A 521 -9.29 1.21 25.30
CA GLY A 521 -8.11 0.69 25.95
C GLY A 521 -8.17 0.76 27.47
N ALA A 522 -7.16 0.17 28.09
CA ALA A 522 -6.95 0.22 29.52
C ALA A 522 -5.46 0.29 29.84
N LEU A 523 -5.11 0.88 30.99
CA LEU A 523 -3.73 1.01 31.42
C LEU A 523 -3.17 -0.33 31.91
N HIS A 524 -4.02 -1.19 32.48
CA HIS A 524 -3.62 -2.49 33.01
C HIS A 524 -4.54 -3.60 32.50
N ASN A 525 -4.11 -4.85 32.68
CA ASN A 525 -4.89 -6.01 32.29
C ASN A 525 -6.28 -6.00 32.95
N ARG A 526 -7.32 -5.83 32.14
CA ARG A 526 -8.75 -5.76 32.54
C ARG A 526 -9.04 -4.74 33.66
N ALA A 527 -8.22 -3.72 33.81
CA ALA A 527 -8.35 -2.71 34.87
C ALA A 527 -7.89 -1.34 34.36
N ASP A 528 -8.35 -0.29 35.03
CA ASP A 528 -7.96 1.10 34.77
C ASP A 528 -8.27 1.56 33.33
N PRO A 529 -9.56 1.68 32.95
CA PRO A 529 -9.94 2.05 31.59
C PRO A 529 -9.40 3.43 31.19
N VAL A 530 -8.99 3.54 29.93
CA VAL A 530 -8.46 4.76 29.31
C VAL A 530 -9.45 5.23 28.25
N TYR A 531 -9.86 6.48 28.34
CA TYR A 531 -10.93 7.04 27.50
C TYR A 531 -10.42 7.81 26.29
N GLU A 532 -9.10 7.94 26.13
CA GLU A 532 -8.51 8.66 25.00
C GLU A 532 -9.01 8.11 23.67
N THR A 533 -9.39 9.03 22.79
CA THR A 533 -9.72 8.74 21.39
C THR A 533 -8.99 9.77 20.55
N SER A 534 -8.24 9.31 19.55
CA SER A 534 -7.47 10.20 18.68
C SER A 534 -7.52 9.72 17.23
N ILE A 535 -7.29 10.64 16.30
CA ILE A 535 -7.23 10.35 14.86
C ILE A 535 -5.76 10.45 14.44
N PHE A 536 -5.22 9.34 13.93
CA PHE A 536 -3.92 9.33 13.27
C PHE A 536 -4.07 9.73 11.81
N ASP A 537 -3.29 10.71 11.38
CA ASP A 537 -3.13 11.10 9.99
C ASP A 537 -1.86 10.46 9.41
N PRO A 538 -1.99 9.50 8.46
CA PRO A 538 -0.85 8.83 7.84
C PRO A 538 0.03 9.72 6.97
N GLU A 539 -0.51 10.86 6.49
CA GLU A 539 0.24 11.78 5.63
C GLU A 539 1.21 12.63 6.44
N SER A 540 0.75 13.18 7.55
CA SER A 540 1.58 13.97 8.47
C SER A 540 2.30 13.11 9.53
N GLU A 541 1.89 11.85 9.70
CA GLU A 541 2.32 10.96 10.77
C GLU A 541 2.14 11.61 12.15
N THR A 542 0.95 12.18 12.40
CA THR A 542 0.57 12.84 13.66
C THR A 542 -0.76 12.33 14.20
N PHE A 543 -1.00 12.56 15.49
CA PHE A 543 -2.27 12.28 16.16
C PHE A 543 -2.98 13.56 16.55
N ASP A 544 -4.28 13.62 16.29
CA ASP A 544 -5.19 14.65 16.77
C ASP A 544 -6.15 14.03 17.81
N PRO A 545 -6.05 14.41 19.10
CA PRO A 545 -7.05 14.05 20.11
C PRO A 545 -8.43 14.57 19.73
N VAL A 546 -9.45 13.73 19.90
CA VAL A 546 -10.85 14.06 19.56
C VAL A 546 -11.80 13.74 20.72
N ALA A 547 -13.11 13.79 20.49
CA ALA A 547 -14.07 13.50 21.54
C ALA A 547 -13.86 12.07 22.07
N VAL A 548 -13.93 11.90 23.39
CA VAL A 548 -13.73 10.62 24.08
C VAL A 548 -15.00 9.77 24.09
N ASP A 549 -14.88 8.46 23.92
CA ASP A 549 -15.99 7.52 24.16
C ASP A 549 -16.35 7.62 25.65
N PRO A 550 -17.62 7.87 26.03
CA PRO A 550 -18.00 7.91 27.45
C PRO A 550 -17.99 6.53 28.11
N GLU A 551 -17.99 5.45 27.33
CA GLU A 551 -17.99 4.07 27.83
C GLU A 551 -16.58 3.51 27.98
N ALA A 552 -16.37 2.72 29.05
CA ALA A 552 -15.12 1.96 29.18
C ALA A 552 -15.09 0.85 28.11
N ARG A 553 -13.96 0.78 27.37
CA ARG A 553 -13.73 -0.18 26.28
C ARG A 553 -12.38 -0.87 26.47
N GLY A 554 -12.31 -1.85 27.37
CA GLY A 554 -11.11 -2.63 27.62
C GLY A 554 -11.10 -3.95 26.85
N TYR A 555 -10.72 -5.01 27.55
CA TYR A 555 -10.65 -6.36 27.00
C TYR A 555 -12.00 -6.82 26.45
N HIS A 556 -11.99 -7.56 25.33
CA HIS A 556 -13.18 -8.00 24.59
C HIS A 556 -14.06 -6.88 24.00
N SER A 557 -13.60 -5.63 23.98
CA SER A 557 -14.23 -4.59 23.19
C SER A 557 -13.92 -4.73 21.69
N SER A 558 -14.73 -4.08 20.86
CA SER A 558 -14.49 -3.90 19.42
C SER A 558 -14.88 -2.49 18.98
N ALA A 559 -14.18 -1.96 17.96
CA ALA A 559 -14.55 -0.77 17.22
C ALA A 559 -14.47 -1.03 15.71
N PHE A 560 -15.43 -0.54 14.93
CA PHE A 560 -15.48 -0.78 13.48
C PHE A 560 -16.26 0.30 12.71
N LEU A 561 -15.89 0.51 11.45
CA LEU A 561 -16.53 1.45 10.53
C LEU A 561 -17.90 0.93 10.06
N LEU A 562 -18.92 1.78 10.10
CA LEU A 562 -20.23 1.54 9.51
C LEU A 562 -20.31 2.10 8.07
N PRO A 563 -21.21 1.56 7.21
CA PRO A 563 -21.39 2.04 5.83
C PRO A 563 -21.79 3.51 5.70
N ASP A 564 -22.32 4.12 6.75
CA ASP A 564 -22.67 5.54 6.77
C ASP A 564 -21.51 6.45 7.20
N GLY A 565 -20.30 5.91 7.39
CA GLY A 565 -19.12 6.67 7.77
C GLY A 565 -19.04 6.98 9.28
N ARG A 566 -19.90 6.40 10.12
CA ARG A 566 -19.72 6.46 11.58
C ARG A 566 -18.89 5.27 12.09
N VAL A 567 -18.36 5.36 13.29
CA VAL A 567 -17.69 4.23 13.96
C VAL A 567 -18.54 3.75 15.11
N MET A 568 -18.74 2.44 15.25
CA MET A 568 -19.46 1.83 16.36
C MET A 568 -18.48 1.11 17.29
N THR A 569 -18.70 1.25 18.60
CA THR A 569 -17.96 0.51 19.65
C THR A 569 -18.92 -0.30 20.52
N THR A 570 -18.48 -1.48 20.93
CA THR A 570 -19.25 -2.35 21.83
C THR A 570 -18.35 -3.26 22.65
N GLY A 571 -18.89 -3.81 23.74
CA GLY A 571 -18.21 -4.75 24.61
C GLY A 571 -17.27 -4.07 25.61
N ASP A 572 -17.03 -4.81 26.69
CA ASP A 572 -15.94 -4.68 27.65
C ASP A 572 -16.11 -5.82 28.66
N ASN A 573 -15.00 -6.48 29.01
CA ASN A 573 -14.96 -7.55 29.99
C ASN A 573 -13.86 -7.28 31.03
N PRO A 574 -14.18 -6.57 32.12
CA PRO A 574 -13.23 -6.23 33.18
C PRO A 574 -12.85 -7.44 34.06
N GLY A 575 -13.29 -8.66 33.75
CA GLY A 575 -12.88 -9.88 34.46
C GLY A 575 -13.45 -10.04 35.87
N ASN A 576 -14.39 -9.19 36.30
CA ASN A 576 -15.07 -9.27 37.60
C ASN A 576 -16.47 -9.91 37.52
N GLY A 577 -16.79 -10.53 36.38
CA GLY A 577 -18.10 -11.13 36.08
C GLY A 577 -19.13 -10.17 35.45
N SER A 578 -18.83 -8.87 35.38
CA SER A 578 -19.64 -7.90 34.63
C SER A 578 -19.27 -7.85 33.14
N TRP A 579 -20.15 -7.24 32.36
CA TRP A 579 -19.98 -7.03 30.93
C TRP A 579 -20.64 -5.70 30.53
N ASN A 580 -19.95 -4.86 29.76
CA ASN A 580 -20.56 -3.65 29.22
C ASN A 580 -21.38 -3.97 27.95
N GLN A 581 -22.71 -3.86 28.05
CA GLN A 581 -23.61 -4.05 26.91
C GLN A 581 -23.95 -2.74 26.17
N ASP A 582 -23.50 -1.59 26.69
CA ASP A 582 -23.74 -0.30 26.06
C ASP A 582 -22.97 -0.21 24.74
N VAL A 583 -23.57 0.46 23.78
CA VAL A 583 -23.05 0.63 22.42
C VAL A 583 -22.87 2.11 22.16
N SER A 584 -21.65 2.52 21.83
CA SER A 584 -21.36 3.91 21.47
C SER A 584 -21.21 4.04 19.96
N VAL A 585 -21.64 5.17 19.41
CA VAL A 585 -21.44 5.51 18.00
C VAL A 585 -20.74 6.86 17.91
N TYR A 586 -19.57 6.87 17.30
CA TYR A 586 -18.81 8.07 16.98
C TYR A 586 -19.21 8.59 15.60
N SER A 587 -19.56 9.87 15.56
CA SER A 587 -19.69 10.66 14.34
C SER A 587 -18.41 11.48 14.18
N PRO A 588 -17.52 11.16 13.23
CA PRO A 588 -16.25 11.88 13.08
C PRO A 588 -16.45 13.32 12.59
N PRO A 589 -15.44 14.19 12.74
CA PRO A 589 -15.52 15.61 12.35
C PRO A 589 -16.01 15.83 10.92
N TYR A 590 -15.65 14.94 9.98
CA TYR A 590 -16.06 15.05 8.58
C TYR A 590 -17.59 15.01 8.38
N LEU A 591 -18.37 14.47 9.31
CA LEU A 591 -19.84 14.47 9.21
C LEU A 591 -20.48 15.82 9.58
N PHE A 592 -19.68 16.78 10.06
CA PHE A 592 -20.10 18.11 10.45
C PHE A 592 -19.52 19.21 9.54
N LYS A 593 -18.97 18.85 8.39
CA LYS A 593 -18.29 19.76 7.45
C LYS A 593 -19.13 20.12 6.22
N GLY A 594 -20.45 20.05 6.32
CA GLY A 594 -21.34 20.35 5.20
C GLY A 594 -22.12 19.14 4.68
N PRO A 595 -22.81 19.32 3.55
CA PRO A 595 -23.57 18.25 2.91
C PRO A 595 -22.64 17.21 2.26
N ARG A 596 -22.97 15.93 2.43
CA ARG A 596 -22.18 14.80 1.93
C ARG A 596 -22.36 14.57 0.43
N PRO A 597 -21.32 14.16 -0.31
CA PRO A 597 -21.48 13.66 -1.68
C PRO A 597 -22.37 12.41 -1.72
N ARG A 598 -23.08 12.21 -2.83
CA ARG A 598 -23.92 11.04 -3.07
C ARG A 598 -23.52 10.36 -4.36
N ILE A 599 -23.17 9.08 -4.26
CA ILE A 599 -23.04 8.19 -5.41
C ILE A 599 -24.47 7.86 -5.90
N THR A 600 -24.88 8.45 -7.01
CA THR A 600 -26.23 8.30 -7.57
C THR A 600 -26.37 7.04 -8.42
N SER A 601 -25.29 6.59 -9.05
CA SER A 601 -25.22 5.34 -9.79
C SER A 601 -23.82 4.75 -9.79
N VAL A 602 -23.77 3.42 -9.93
CA VAL A 602 -22.56 2.63 -10.17
C VAL A 602 -22.85 1.82 -11.45
N ILE A 603 -21.89 1.73 -12.37
CA ILE A 603 -22.10 1.04 -13.66
C ILE A 603 -22.41 -0.45 -13.49
N ASP A 604 -21.75 -1.08 -12.53
CA ASP A 604 -21.92 -2.47 -12.11
C ASP A 604 -21.59 -2.58 -10.61
N THR A 605 -22.09 -3.58 -9.92
CA THR A 605 -21.67 -3.94 -8.54
C THR A 605 -20.62 -5.03 -8.53
N GLU A 606 -20.37 -5.69 -9.66
CA GLU A 606 -19.41 -6.78 -9.83
C GLU A 606 -18.20 -6.31 -10.63
N TRP A 607 -17.07 -6.10 -9.97
CA TRP A 607 -15.89 -5.45 -10.55
C TRP A 607 -14.74 -6.44 -10.75
N ASN A 608 -14.01 -6.27 -11.86
CA ASN A 608 -12.77 -7.03 -12.10
C ASN A 608 -11.53 -6.18 -11.79
N TYR A 609 -10.44 -6.85 -11.45
CA TYR A 609 -9.12 -6.24 -11.30
C TYR A 609 -8.59 -5.67 -12.62
N GLY A 610 -7.97 -4.49 -12.56
CA GLY A 610 -7.38 -3.81 -13.71
C GLY A 610 -8.38 -3.11 -14.63
N ASP A 611 -9.68 -3.23 -14.37
CA ASP A 611 -10.73 -2.54 -15.11
C ASP A 611 -10.95 -1.11 -14.56
N THR A 612 -11.58 -0.28 -15.39
CA THR A 612 -12.11 1.03 -14.99
C THR A 612 -13.61 0.93 -14.75
N GLN A 613 -14.06 1.44 -13.60
CA GLN A 613 -15.45 1.37 -13.15
C GLN A 613 -16.01 2.78 -13.04
N ARG A 614 -17.16 3.03 -13.67
CA ARG A 614 -17.79 4.36 -13.67
C ARG A 614 -18.82 4.48 -12.56
N ILE A 615 -18.75 5.58 -11.84
CA ILE A 615 -19.81 6.06 -10.95
C ILE A 615 -20.34 7.41 -11.44
N THR A 616 -21.53 7.77 -10.96
CA THR A 616 -22.06 9.13 -11.09
C THR A 616 -22.27 9.69 -9.69
N VAL A 617 -21.91 10.96 -9.50
CA VAL A 617 -22.00 11.68 -8.23
C VAL A 617 -22.85 12.94 -8.37
N ASP A 618 -23.50 13.35 -7.28
CA ASP A 618 -24.34 14.57 -7.26
C ASP A 618 -23.54 15.88 -7.11
N ARG A 619 -22.23 15.77 -6.86
CA ARG A 619 -21.31 16.89 -6.65
C ARG A 619 -19.85 16.47 -6.87
N PRO A 620 -18.91 17.42 -7.02
CA PRO A 620 -17.50 17.12 -7.17
C PRO A 620 -16.92 16.31 -6.00
N ILE A 621 -16.03 15.37 -6.32
CA ILE A 621 -15.28 14.56 -5.36
C ILE A 621 -13.77 14.70 -5.63
N ALA A 622 -12.95 14.51 -4.60
CA ALA A 622 -11.49 14.56 -4.68
C ALA A 622 -10.85 13.16 -4.56
N LYS A 623 -11.51 12.22 -3.89
CA LYS A 623 -11.04 10.83 -3.71
C LYS A 623 -12.21 9.84 -3.82
N ALA A 624 -11.86 8.60 -4.10
CA ALA A 624 -12.76 7.48 -3.97
C ALA A 624 -11.95 6.25 -3.52
N GLU A 625 -12.56 5.42 -2.68
CA GLU A 625 -11.84 4.34 -2.02
C GLU A 625 -12.73 3.13 -1.79
N LEU A 626 -12.10 1.95 -1.75
CA LEU A 626 -12.70 0.71 -1.29
C LEU A 626 -12.20 0.40 0.12
N ILE A 627 -13.11 0.35 1.08
CA ILE A 627 -12.80 -0.11 2.44
C ILE A 627 -13.38 -1.51 2.64
N ARG A 628 -12.53 -2.49 2.96
CA ARG A 628 -13.00 -3.84 3.28
C ARG A 628 -13.76 -3.80 4.62
N PRO A 629 -14.94 -4.42 4.73
CA PRO A 629 -15.67 -4.46 5.99
C PRO A 629 -14.85 -5.13 7.09
N ALA A 630 -14.94 -4.57 8.29
CA ALA A 630 -14.21 -5.04 9.45
C ALA A 630 -14.70 -6.42 9.91
N ALA A 631 -13.76 -7.23 10.40
CA ALA A 631 -14.00 -8.47 11.11
C ALA A 631 -13.07 -8.51 12.33
N VAL A 632 -13.49 -7.84 13.40
CA VAL A 632 -12.62 -7.46 14.51
C VAL A 632 -12.92 -8.25 15.78
N THR A 633 -11.86 -8.63 16.49
CA THR A 633 -11.91 -9.14 17.87
C THR A 633 -10.57 -8.92 18.56
N HIS A 634 -10.55 -8.72 19.89
CA HIS A 634 -9.31 -8.66 20.69
C HIS A 634 -8.21 -7.75 20.09
N SER A 635 -8.56 -6.51 19.72
CA SER A 635 -7.61 -5.55 19.12
C SER A 635 -7.04 -5.96 17.75
N SER A 636 -7.64 -6.98 17.11
CA SER A 636 -7.13 -7.61 15.90
C SER A 636 -8.17 -7.59 14.78
N ASP A 637 -7.77 -6.97 13.67
CA ASP A 637 -8.37 -7.18 12.34
C ASP A 637 -7.23 -7.12 11.31
N PRO A 638 -6.63 -8.27 10.94
CA PRO A 638 -5.53 -8.30 9.98
C PRO A 638 -6.00 -8.09 8.53
N ASN A 639 -7.32 -7.99 8.29
CA ASN A 639 -7.90 -7.96 6.94
C ASN A 639 -8.44 -6.57 6.54
N GLN A 640 -8.71 -5.69 7.51
CA GLN A 640 -9.11 -4.32 7.23
C GLN A 640 -8.11 -3.66 6.27
N ARG A 641 -8.65 -2.97 5.27
CA ARG A 641 -7.85 -2.29 4.25
C ARG A 641 -8.64 -1.18 3.62
N PHE A 642 -7.92 -0.13 3.28
CA PHE A 642 -8.38 1.01 2.53
C PHE A 642 -7.62 1.00 1.21
N VAL A 643 -8.31 0.86 0.09
CA VAL A 643 -7.70 0.79 -1.24
C VAL A 643 -8.16 2.00 -2.02
N ASP A 644 -7.22 2.89 -2.31
CA ASP A 644 -7.49 4.09 -3.10
C ASP A 644 -7.85 3.72 -4.55
N LEU A 645 -8.75 4.48 -5.17
CA LEU A 645 -9.15 4.31 -6.56
C LEU A 645 -8.76 5.56 -7.35
N PRO A 646 -7.65 5.53 -8.12
CA PRO A 646 -7.27 6.65 -8.97
C PRO A 646 -8.42 7.01 -9.92
N LEU A 647 -8.79 8.29 -9.93
CA LEU A 647 -9.99 8.75 -10.60
C LEU A 647 -9.71 9.66 -11.80
N SER A 648 -10.62 9.64 -12.76
CA SER A 648 -10.73 10.67 -13.81
C SER A 648 -12.17 11.16 -13.91
N VAL A 649 -12.34 12.48 -13.97
CA VAL A 649 -13.66 13.15 -13.87
C VAL A 649 -14.10 13.68 -15.24
N ASP A 650 -15.34 13.39 -15.61
CA ASP A 650 -16.06 13.95 -16.76
C ASP A 650 -17.46 14.43 -16.33
N GLY A 651 -17.54 15.69 -15.91
CA GLY A 651 -18.74 16.25 -15.29
C GLY A 651 -19.10 15.49 -13.99
N ASP A 652 -20.33 14.99 -13.94
CA ASP A 652 -20.82 14.20 -12.80
C ASP A 652 -20.41 12.72 -12.87
N ASN A 653 -19.80 12.28 -13.98
CA ASN A 653 -19.30 10.92 -14.14
C ASN A 653 -17.84 10.84 -13.70
N VAL A 654 -17.53 9.85 -12.85
CA VAL A 654 -16.18 9.61 -12.36
C VAL A 654 -15.80 8.18 -12.69
N ASP A 655 -14.71 8.03 -13.44
CA ASP A 655 -14.08 6.76 -13.73
C ASP A 655 -13.07 6.43 -12.64
N LEU A 656 -13.16 5.22 -12.09
CA LEU A 656 -12.37 4.71 -10.98
C LEU A 656 -11.53 3.53 -11.45
N ASN A 657 -10.21 3.61 -11.29
CA ASN A 657 -9.32 2.53 -11.71
C ASN A 657 -9.16 1.49 -10.60
N VAL A 658 -9.62 0.27 -10.85
CA VAL A 658 -9.44 -0.85 -9.94
C VAL A 658 -8.03 -1.40 -10.09
N THR A 659 -7.35 -1.61 -8.96
CA THR A 659 -6.00 -2.22 -8.96
C THR A 659 -5.98 -3.54 -9.75
N SER A 660 -4.88 -3.85 -10.42
CA SER A 660 -4.67 -5.16 -11.05
C SER A 660 -4.10 -6.21 -10.08
N ASN A 661 -3.70 -5.79 -8.87
CA ASN A 661 -3.08 -6.65 -7.88
C ASN A 661 -4.09 -7.07 -6.80
N PRO A 662 -4.53 -8.34 -6.78
CA PRO A 662 -5.50 -8.79 -5.81
C PRO A 662 -4.90 -8.98 -4.41
N ASN A 663 -3.58 -8.94 -4.22
CA ASN A 663 -3.02 -8.93 -2.87
C ASN A 663 -3.22 -7.57 -2.17
N LEU A 664 -3.29 -6.48 -2.93
CA LEU A 664 -3.63 -5.15 -2.41
C LEU A 664 -5.11 -5.10 -1.98
N ALA A 665 -5.98 -5.67 -2.79
CA ALA A 665 -7.42 -5.73 -2.55
C ALA A 665 -7.93 -7.16 -2.80
N PRO A 666 -7.86 -8.09 -1.83
CA PRO A 666 -8.34 -9.45 -1.96
C PRO A 666 -9.79 -9.53 -2.39
N PRO A 667 -10.17 -10.60 -3.09
CA PRO A 667 -11.54 -10.80 -3.52
C PRO A 667 -12.53 -10.68 -2.35
N GLY A 668 -13.69 -10.10 -2.61
CA GLY A 668 -14.66 -9.82 -1.54
C GLY A 668 -15.49 -8.58 -1.77
N TRP A 669 -16.40 -8.35 -0.82
CA TRP A 669 -17.22 -7.14 -0.77
C TRP A 669 -16.45 -5.99 -0.14
N TYR A 670 -16.69 -4.79 -0.65
CA TYR A 670 -16.09 -3.55 -0.20
C TYR A 670 -17.16 -2.45 -0.10
N MET A 671 -16.95 -1.56 0.87
CA MET A 671 -17.64 -0.29 0.95
C MET A 671 -16.92 0.72 0.05
N LEU A 672 -17.58 1.11 -1.05
CA LEU A 672 -17.14 2.19 -1.93
C LEU A 672 -17.61 3.52 -1.36
N PHE A 673 -16.65 4.38 -1.01
CA PHE A 673 -16.88 5.75 -0.58
C PHE A 673 -16.38 6.71 -1.66
N ALA A 674 -17.07 7.84 -1.78
CA ALA A 674 -16.62 8.99 -2.54
C ALA A 674 -16.45 10.16 -1.58
N VAL A 675 -15.32 10.87 -1.65
CA VAL A 675 -14.93 11.88 -0.67
C VAL A 675 -14.64 13.19 -1.38
N ASP A 676 -15.21 14.28 -0.91
CA ASP A 676 -14.94 15.61 -1.47
C ASP A 676 -13.61 16.21 -1.00
N ALA A 677 -13.29 17.42 -1.49
CA ALA A 677 -12.04 18.10 -1.17
C ALA A 677 -11.91 18.49 0.32
N ASP A 678 -13.03 18.54 1.06
CA ASP A 678 -13.06 18.86 2.48
C ASP A 678 -12.94 17.62 3.38
N GLY A 679 -12.84 16.44 2.75
CA GLY A 679 -12.77 15.15 3.42
C GLY A 679 -14.14 14.61 3.84
N VAL A 680 -15.25 15.12 3.30
CA VAL A 680 -16.60 14.66 3.62
C VAL A 680 -16.95 13.43 2.77
N PRO A 681 -17.18 12.25 3.38
CA PRO A 681 -17.48 11.04 2.64
C PRO A 681 -18.97 10.88 2.33
N SER A 682 -19.27 10.20 1.24
CA SER A 682 -20.61 9.70 0.93
C SER A 682 -21.06 8.64 1.94
N VAL A 683 -22.33 8.25 1.92
CA VAL A 683 -22.71 6.91 2.42
C VAL A 683 -22.15 5.90 1.42
N ALA A 684 -21.64 4.78 1.91
CA ALA A 684 -21.02 3.77 1.06
C ALA A 684 -22.01 3.13 0.08
N LYS A 685 -21.49 2.70 -1.07
CA LYS A 685 -22.12 1.70 -1.92
C LYS A 685 -21.36 0.39 -1.79
N TRP A 686 -22.08 -0.74 -1.74
CA TRP A 686 -21.43 -2.04 -1.75
C TRP A 686 -21.05 -2.43 -3.17
N VAL A 687 -19.79 -2.81 -3.35
CA VAL A 687 -19.26 -3.37 -4.59
C VAL A 687 -18.49 -4.64 -4.28
N HIS A 688 -18.47 -5.59 -5.20
CA HIS A 688 -17.83 -6.88 -5.06
C HIS A 688 -16.66 -6.97 -6.05
N LEU A 689 -15.44 -7.13 -5.51
CA LEU A 689 -14.27 -7.44 -6.33
C LEU A 689 -14.24 -8.94 -6.57
N GLN A 690 -14.46 -9.33 -7.83
CA GLN A 690 -14.45 -10.73 -8.22
C GLN A 690 -13.07 -11.35 -8.01
N GLY A 691 -13.03 -12.62 -7.62
CA GLY A 691 -11.79 -13.40 -7.63
C GLY A 691 -11.13 -13.39 -9.01
N PRO A 692 -9.79 -13.41 -9.10
CA PRO A 692 -9.10 -13.47 -10.39
C PRO A 692 -9.72 -14.57 -11.27
N GLN A 693 -10.02 -14.27 -12.55
CA GLN A 693 -10.69 -15.20 -13.48
C GLN A 693 -10.03 -16.59 -13.54
N ALA A 694 -8.74 -16.69 -13.20
CA ALA A 694 -8.00 -17.94 -13.03
C ALA A 694 -8.63 -18.91 -12.00
N LEU A 695 -9.40 -18.43 -11.02
CA LEU A 695 -10.13 -19.25 -10.04
C LEU A 695 -11.44 -19.84 -10.59
N LYS A 696 -12.00 -19.25 -11.66
CA LYS A 696 -13.18 -19.78 -12.37
C LYS A 696 -12.81 -20.73 -13.52
N ALA A 697 -11.53 -20.83 -13.87
CA ALA A 697 -11.07 -21.70 -14.94
C ALA A 697 -10.97 -23.15 -14.45
N THR A 698 -12.08 -23.89 -14.47
CA THR A 698 -12.03 -25.37 -14.46
C THR A 698 -11.35 -25.92 -15.72
N ASP A 699 -11.20 -25.08 -16.75
CA ASP A 699 -10.44 -25.35 -17.96
C ASP A 699 -9.30 -24.34 -18.08
N ALA A 700 -8.18 -24.60 -17.43
CA ALA A 700 -6.91 -24.00 -17.84
C ALA A 700 -6.53 -24.57 -19.21
N SER A 701 -7.14 -24.07 -20.29
CA SER A 701 -6.47 -24.06 -21.58
C SER A 701 -5.33 -23.05 -21.45
N ALA A 702 -4.10 -23.51 -21.70
CA ALA A 702 -2.94 -22.64 -21.67
C ALA A 702 -3.22 -21.41 -22.54
N HIS A 703 -2.94 -20.22 -22.02
CA HIS A 703 -2.97 -18.99 -22.80
C HIS A 703 -1.85 -19.08 -23.83
N VAL A 704 -2.20 -19.56 -25.02
CA VAL A 704 -1.33 -19.60 -26.18
C VAL A 704 -1.34 -18.19 -26.75
N HIS A 705 -0.24 -17.46 -26.56
CA HIS A 705 -0.04 -16.15 -27.19
C HIS A 705 -0.24 -16.25 -28.72
N ASP A 706 -0.79 -15.20 -29.34
CA ASP A 706 -1.10 -15.10 -30.79
C ASP A 706 0.07 -15.38 -31.76
N PHE A 707 1.30 -15.59 -31.28
CA PHE A 707 2.39 -16.11 -32.10
C PHE A 707 2.33 -17.64 -32.31
N ALA A 708 1.43 -18.32 -31.61
CA ALA A 708 1.29 -19.78 -31.63
C ALA A 708 -0.02 -20.26 -32.27
N ASP A 709 -0.64 -19.43 -33.10
CA ASP A 709 -1.40 -19.93 -34.24
C ASP A 709 -0.46 -20.60 -35.26
N GLU A 710 -0.94 -21.69 -35.85
CA GLU A 710 -0.17 -22.69 -36.59
C GLU A 710 0.89 -22.10 -37.54
N PRO A 711 2.18 -22.47 -37.39
CA PRO A 711 3.15 -22.22 -38.44
C PRO A 711 2.71 -23.00 -39.68
N THR A 712 2.38 -22.30 -40.78
CA THR A 712 2.11 -22.90 -42.10
C THR A 712 3.41 -23.42 -42.75
N GLY A 713 4.09 -24.34 -42.07
CA GLY A 713 5.33 -24.97 -42.50
C GLY A 713 5.27 -26.47 -42.29
N LYS A 714 5.84 -27.25 -43.23
CA LYS A 714 5.89 -28.72 -43.14
C LYS A 714 6.43 -29.16 -41.78
N VAL A 715 5.59 -29.86 -41.01
CA VAL A 715 5.95 -30.48 -39.73
C VAL A 715 7.15 -31.40 -39.92
N VAL A 716 8.30 -31.00 -39.36
CA VAL A 716 9.46 -31.87 -39.17
C VAL A 716 9.30 -32.54 -37.81
N LYS A 717 9.47 -33.86 -37.75
CA LYS A 717 9.32 -34.65 -36.52
C LYS A 717 10.14 -34.06 -35.36
N PRO A 718 9.67 -34.16 -34.10
CA PRO A 718 10.42 -33.71 -32.93
C PRO A 718 11.84 -34.28 -32.93
N GLY A 719 12.84 -33.41 -32.77
CA GLY A 719 14.20 -33.85 -32.48
C GLY A 719 14.20 -34.69 -31.20
N LYS A 720 14.90 -35.83 -31.22
CA LYS A 720 15.06 -36.70 -30.03
C LYS A 720 15.48 -35.85 -28.82
N LYS A 721 14.75 -35.98 -27.71
CA LYS A 721 15.18 -35.49 -26.38
C LYS A 721 16.61 -35.95 -26.14
N ARG A 722 17.52 -35.00 -25.89
CA ARG A 722 18.89 -35.30 -25.46
C ARG A 722 18.85 -35.67 -23.98
N THR A 723 19.14 -36.93 -23.69
CA THR A 723 19.35 -37.42 -22.33
C THR A 723 20.65 -36.82 -21.78
N SER A 724 20.64 -36.30 -20.55
CA SER A 724 21.87 -35.91 -19.87
C SER A 724 22.82 -37.11 -19.81
N GLN A 725 24.03 -36.99 -20.36
CA GLN A 725 25.03 -38.05 -20.24
C GLN A 725 25.69 -37.99 -18.86
N LYS A 726 25.86 -39.15 -18.22
CA LYS A 726 26.68 -39.27 -17.01
C LYS A 726 28.14 -38.97 -17.37
N VAL A 727 28.71 -37.95 -16.74
CA VAL A 727 30.14 -37.67 -16.80
C VAL A 727 30.87 -38.63 -15.86
N SER A 728 32.02 -39.15 -16.30
CA SER A 728 32.82 -40.10 -15.52
C SER A 728 33.25 -39.51 -14.17
N PRO A 729 33.24 -40.29 -13.06
CA PRO A 729 33.75 -39.85 -11.76
C PRO A 729 35.27 -39.57 -11.77
N THR A 730 35.97 -39.85 -12.87
CA THR A 730 37.38 -39.49 -13.06
C THR A 730 37.60 -38.05 -13.54
N ILE A 731 36.54 -37.30 -13.87
CA ILE A 731 36.66 -35.86 -14.16
C ILE A 731 36.73 -35.11 -12.82
N SER A 732 37.94 -34.78 -12.41
CA SER A 732 38.17 -34.01 -11.20
C SER A 732 37.91 -32.53 -11.50
N GLY A 733 36.89 -31.96 -10.84
CA GLY A 733 36.59 -30.52 -10.75
C GLY A 733 35.76 -29.92 -11.89
N CYS A 734 34.87 -28.98 -11.51
CA CYS A 734 34.14 -28.11 -12.43
C CYS A 734 34.84 -26.76 -12.51
N ASP A 735 35.32 -26.40 -13.69
CA ASP A 735 35.84 -25.09 -13.97
C ASP A 735 34.69 -24.12 -14.24
N ARG A 736 34.52 -23.14 -13.35
CA ARG A 736 33.48 -22.10 -13.46
C ARG A 736 33.90 -20.89 -14.29
N HIS A 737 35.12 -20.88 -14.81
CA HIS A 737 35.58 -19.82 -15.70
C HIS A 737 34.97 -19.94 -17.11
N TYR A 738 34.21 -21.00 -17.42
CA TYR A 738 33.63 -21.23 -18.75
C TYR A 738 32.15 -21.62 -18.69
N GLY A 739 31.30 -20.91 -19.43
CA GLY A 739 29.87 -21.18 -19.52
C GLY A 739 29.02 -20.49 -18.45
N SER A 740 27.73 -20.82 -18.39
CA SER A 740 26.83 -20.34 -17.34
C SER A 740 27.01 -21.15 -16.05
N ILE A 741 26.47 -20.68 -14.92
CA ILE A 741 26.60 -21.35 -13.61
C ILE A 741 26.12 -22.82 -13.59
N ASN A 742 25.29 -23.21 -14.56
CA ASN A 742 24.74 -24.55 -14.71
C ASN A 742 25.53 -25.44 -15.70
N VAL A 743 26.64 -24.95 -16.25
CA VAL A 743 27.54 -25.70 -17.14
C VAL A 743 28.85 -26.01 -16.41
N CYS A 744 29.18 -27.29 -16.24
CA CYS A 744 30.40 -27.73 -15.56
C CYS A 744 31.46 -28.16 -16.59
N VAL A 745 32.39 -27.27 -16.94
CA VAL A 745 33.51 -27.64 -17.82
C VAL A 745 34.56 -28.42 -17.03
N PRO A 746 35.06 -29.57 -17.51
CA PRO A 746 36.10 -30.34 -16.82
C PRO A 746 37.37 -29.54 -16.57
N THR A 747 37.85 -29.46 -15.32
CA THR A 747 39.20 -28.91 -15.06
C THR A 747 40.31 -29.84 -15.55
N ASP A 748 40.04 -31.14 -15.71
CA ASP A 748 40.95 -32.10 -16.33
C ASP A 748 40.23 -32.95 -17.38
N PHE A 749 40.90 -33.19 -18.51
CA PHE A 749 40.34 -33.93 -19.64
C PHE A 749 40.80 -35.39 -19.61
N PRO A 750 40.05 -36.33 -20.21
CA PRO A 750 40.49 -37.72 -20.33
C PRO A 750 41.90 -37.82 -20.94
N ALA A 751 42.68 -38.81 -20.52
CA ALA A 751 44.10 -38.93 -20.86
C ALA A 751 44.36 -39.04 -22.38
N GLU A 752 43.37 -39.54 -23.13
CA GLU A 752 43.34 -39.61 -24.58
C GLU A 752 43.20 -38.24 -25.29
N VAL A 753 42.74 -37.21 -24.58
CA VAL A 753 42.63 -35.84 -25.11
C VAL A 753 43.97 -35.14 -24.99
N LYS A 754 44.58 -34.81 -26.13
CA LYS A 754 45.84 -34.07 -26.16
C LYS A 754 45.68 -32.73 -25.43
N LYS A 755 46.71 -32.31 -24.68
CA LYS A 755 46.76 -31.01 -23.98
C LYS A 755 46.99 -29.82 -24.94
N THR A 756 46.15 -29.72 -25.97
CA THR A 756 46.12 -28.60 -26.91
C THR A 756 44.71 -28.01 -26.95
N THR A 757 44.60 -26.70 -27.16
CA THR A 757 43.31 -26.00 -27.25
C THR A 757 42.39 -26.65 -28.27
N ALA A 758 42.91 -27.01 -29.45
CA ALA A 758 42.11 -27.65 -30.48
C ALA A 758 41.56 -29.02 -30.08
N ALA A 759 42.36 -29.87 -29.42
CA ALA A 759 41.89 -31.19 -28.99
C ALA A 759 40.88 -31.10 -27.85
N ARG A 760 41.07 -30.18 -26.91
CA ARG A 760 40.13 -29.94 -25.80
C ARG A 760 38.81 -29.33 -26.30
N CYS A 761 38.88 -28.34 -27.19
CA CYS A 761 37.70 -27.74 -27.80
C CYS A 761 36.91 -28.72 -28.66
N GLU A 762 37.61 -29.58 -29.39
CA GLU A 762 36.96 -30.65 -30.16
C GLU A 762 36.28 -31.67 -29.23
N TRP A 763 36.91 -32.01 -28.11
CA TRP A 763 36.29 -32.88 -27.10
C TRP A 763 35.05 -32.22 -26.48
N LEU A 764 35.11 -30.94 -26.09
CA LEU A 764 33.96 -30.20 -25.55
C LEU A 764 32.82 -30.11 -26.56
N ARG A 765 33.14 -29.85 -27.83
CA ARG A 765 32.17 -29.81 -28.93
C ARG A 765 31.50 -31.16 -29.15
N THR A 766 32.28 -32.25 -29.11
CA THR A 766 31.78 -33.61 -29.30
C THR A 766 30.94 -34.09 -28.11
N ASN A 767 31.14 -33.48 -26.93
CA ASN A 767 30.34 -33.73 -25.72
C ASN A 767 29.29 -32.63 -25.46
N ASP A 768 28.89 -31.87 -26.49
CA ASP A 768 27.75 -30.95 -26.48
C ASP A 768 27.79 -29.79 -25.46
N TYR A 769 28.99 -29.33 -25.06
CA TYR A 769 29.14 -28.21 -24.11
C TYR A 769 28.73 -26.81 -24.63
N GLY A 770 28.26 -26.73 -25.88
CA GLY A 770 27.76 -25.49 -26.49
C GLY A 770 28.83 -24.40 -26.61
N ARG A 771 28.38 -23.16 -26.80
CA ARG A 771 29.27 -21.98 -26.84
C ARG A 771 29.57 -21.54 -25.41
N LEU A 772 30.84 -21.54 -25.03
CA LEU A 772 31.28 -21.26 -23.67
C LEU A 772 31.80 -19.82 -23.57
N LYS A 773 31.13 -18.99 -22.78
CA LYS A 773 31.62 -17.65 -22.42
C LYS A 773 32.70 -17.78 -21.35
N VAL A 774 33.79 -17.03 -21.47
CA VAL A 774 34.82 -16.95 -20.42
C VAL A 774 34.39 -15.95 -19.35
N ASN A 775 34.37 -16.37 -18.10
CA ASN A 775 34.01 -15.56 -16.94
C ASN A 775 35.28 -15.01 -16.29
N GLY A 776 35.55 -13.73 -16.47
CA GLY A 776 36.76 -13.06 -15.97
C GLY A 776 37.87 -12.96 -17.02
N LYS A 777 39.10 -12.67 -16.57
CA LYS A 777 40.29 -12.55 -17.44
C LYS A 777 41.19 -13.79 -17.45
N ASP A 778 40.87 -14.76 -16.59
CA ASP A 778 41.66 -15.97 -16.41
C ASP A 778 41.13 -17.09 -17.30
N ASP A 779 42.02 -17.68 -18.10
CA ASP A 779 41.75 -18.79 -19.03
C ASP A 779 42.59 -20.01 -18.60
N PRO A 780 42.28 -20.64 -17.45
CA PRO A 780 43.12 -21.69 -16.85
C PRO A 780 43.29 -22.92 -17.74
N LEU A 781 42.33 -23.20 -18.62
CA LEU A 781 42.36 -24.34 -19.55
C LEU A 781 42.94 -23.99 -20.93
N GLY A 782 43.22 -22.71 -21.19
CA GLY A 782 43.79 -22.23 -22.45
C GLY A 782 42.83 -22.35 -23.64
N LEU A 783 41.52 -22.16 -23.40
CA LEU A 783 40.46 -22.37 -24.39
C LEU A 783 40.08 -21.10 -25.16
N ASP A 784 40.42 -19.92 -24.66
CA ASP A 784 40.24 -18.61 -25.32
C ASP A 784 41.61 -17.96 -25.56
N ARG A 785 42.37 -18.53 -26.49
CA ARG A 785 43.71 -18.03 -26.85
C ARG A 785 43.67 -16.64 -27.47
N SER A 786 42.56 -16.27 -28.10
CA SER A 786 42.35 -14.98 -28.74
C SER A 786 41.92 -13.89 -27.76
N ARG A 787 41.51 -14.27 -26.55
CA ARG A 787 41.02 -13.41 -25.45
C ARG A 787 39.83 -12.56 -25.87
N ASP A 788 38.94 -13.12 -26.70
CA ASP A 788 37.74 -12.44 -27.16
C ASP A 788 36.51 -12.72 -26.26
N GLY A 789 36.73 -13.41 -25.14
CA GLY A 789 35.74 -13.72 -24.12
C GLY A 789 34.92 -14.97 -24.43
N ILE A 790 35.30 -15.73 -25.46
CA ILE A 790 34.56 -16.88 -25.96
C ILE A 790 35.52 -18.04 -26.17
N ALA A 791 35.43 -19.04 -25.30
CA ALA A 791 36.24 -20.23 -25.41
C ALA A 791 35.87 -21.05 -26.66
N CYS A 792 36.90 -21.64 -27.28
CA CYS A 792 36.78 -22.51 -28.45
C CYS A 792 36.19 -21.83 -29.69
N GLY A 793 36.37 -20.51 -29.80
CA GLY A 793 36.05 -19.73 -30.99
C GLY A 793 36.92 -20.11 -32.18
N LYS A 794 36.48 -19.75 -33.38
CA LYS A 794 37.24 -20.00 -34.61
C LYS A 794 38.65 -19.41 -34.56
N LYS A 795 38.84 -18.29 -33.84
CA LYS A 795 40.13 -17.61 -33.68
C LYS A 795 41.08 -18.35 -32.73
N ASP A 796 40.57 -19.09 -31.76
CA ASP A 796 41.37 -19.85 -30.78
C ASP A 796 42.00 -21.11 -31.36
N LEU A 797 41.42 -21.60 -32.46
CA LEU A 797 41.83 -22.82 -33.16
C LEU A 797 42.83 -22.56 -34.28
N ILE A 798 43.11 -21.29 -34.61
CA ILE A 798 44.09 -20.93 -35.64
C ILE A 798 45.49 -21.09 -35.06
N ARG A 799 46.31 -21.92 -35.72
CA ARG A 799 47.70 -22.13 -35.35
C ARG A 799 48.48 -20.84 -35.66
N ARG A 800 48.97 -20.14 -34.63
CA ARG A 800 50.18 -19.31 -34.74
C ARG A 800 51.38 -20.20 -34.54
#